data_AF-A0A2N8RYK4-F1
#
_entry.id   AF-A0A2N8RYK4-F1
#
_cell.length_a   1.000
_cell.length_b   1.000
_cell.length_c   1.000
_cell.angle_alpha   90.00
_cell.angle_beta   90.00
_cell.angle_gamma   90.00
#
_symmetry.space_group_name_H-M   'P 1'
#
loop_
_entity.id
_entity.type
_entity.pdbx_description
1 polymer ?
#
loop_
_entity_poly.entity_id
_entity_poly.type
_entity_poly.pdbx_seq_one_letter_code
_entity_poly.pdbx_strand_id
1 'polypeptide(L)'
;MYRSFNFQTLSSGIGQGATEANIFIHGYSAGHSFEDRQSLLAKIPESIGHYANIFAFWDSSHYCHFDKRSLKMISASSRLHWSATPAFIFSDRATHFWRIRLRAEEMGTVLLKQLSEYLRRHYPAIKTVNLIGHSLGGRVVVNCLKSLTKRKHLEVNDVLLLAAAIEVRPDEARRMRDQIRGRLINAYSTDDWTLLMQLDESCIGRNEIEYFENFRMSNFGHTHYWERLSEVFAQTRFKTVTPSQPEHAPEIDGGTAIQTMPSGQIANEHSMTFELSTPNDIYQRINDELARIIDTLSTASDDNTLNEAQKEAHTFLTQYQEQLQKQLAELEKNAEWERFTIAFYGETGAGKSTLIETLRILLQEPSKVASQQKFRELKSQYDLSEENLQRLQQTIVQADAHLSELAQQLSATLRRYEQPQREALAAIEQADIHFSKQKQQLSAALRQHEQSHNDTLGTVAKLQALITERKKTASLWQKILNLFRKMPEEMELAQATVMLSEAVTARNNTAASLLAEQQQAEQERFGLQRQLTEIATQRDNASALLIEQQAEAEHNQHILSQQLQEAEKQRTQLLEDLQKHADGEIIGDGRADFTRQTQHYNFELAGQPFTLLDVPGIEGKEGLVLSEIERAVQTAHAVFYVTNQAAPPQTGEGEEQRKGTLEKIKEHLGSQTEVWTIFNKKITNPKHSLTDRPLTSNDENASLAGLDEKMREQLGAHYREVFPLTALPAFLASTDHFSPDSQHTKRRDKMLADFSAPDLLEKSRLQSFVQLLGSKLLTDAKAKITRANFNKAKEALDQTSRILNGEQRKLAELSERLDQDGDSAKSQLNSSFLALKQRMATEGETLIDNFASNVRNKVYALIEDDISSDYFKDSLRSKIDAEQTHLSGQLPKVLGKEVERFQKDAEDIIKRFESQAKELTAIYSKLGNTKLNDKFDFKIKIDNGIKVAGLVGGLIGLAMAPFTGGASLWLVGASALTVLVSFAKALWGAFSTDYKKSQQRKSTDENLRNVTEQLRDSLRDGLDDALPKMQQIISQIEQAIEAPAKQAATQVQALAQSGNQLQALSHQIHNAGKR
;
A
#
# COMPACT_ATOMS: atom_id res chain seq x y z
N MET A 1 34.41 -4.60 19.81
CA MET A 1 34.13 -4.12 18.45
C MET A 1 34.71 -2.72 18.37
N TYR A 2 35.69 -2.47 17.48
CA TYR A 2 36.23 -1.12 17.33
C TYR A 2 35.17 -0.25 16.65
N ARG A 3 34.89 0.92 17.25
CA ARG A 3 34.00 1.92 16.67
C ARG A 3 34.79 2.69 15.62
N SER A 4 34.50 2.47 14.33
CA SER A 4 35.24 3.07 13.22
C SER A 4 34.30 3.72 12.22
N PHE A 5 34.62 4.94 11.80
CA PHE A 5 34.02 5.57 10.62
C PHE A 5 34.67 5.07 9.34
N ASN A 6 33.88 4.94 8.28
CA ASN A 6 34.38 4.86 6.91
C ASN A 6 34.18 6.23 6.25
N PHE A 7 35.29 6.85 5.82
CA PHE A 7 35.27 8.19 5.20
C PHE A 7 35.44 8.08 3.69
N GLN A 8 34.45 8.57 2.95
CA GLN A 8 34.45 8.58 1.48
C GLN A 8 34.46 10.04 0.98
N THR A 9 35.42 10.38 0.11
CA THR A 9 35.48 11.71 -0.51
C THR A 9 34.80 11.69 -1.87
N LEU A 10 34.06 12.76 -2.21
CA LEU A 10 33.44 12.94 -3.51
C LEU A 10 34.47 13.37 -4.56
N SER A 11 34.60 12.60 -5.64
CA SER A 11 35.58 12.81 -6.72
C SER A 11 35.12 13.83 -7.77
N SER A 12 34.97 15.10 -7.36
CA SER A 12 34.75 16.22 -8.29
C SER A 12 35.84 17.29 -8.09
N GLY A 13 36.88 17.25 -8.92
CA GLY A 13 37.82 18.38 -9.09
C GLY A 13 38.38 18.99 -7.80
N ILE A 14 39.05 18.18 -6.95
CA ILE A 14 39.78 18.72 -5.79
C ILE A 14 40.88 19.66 -6.30
N GLY A 15 40.63 20.97 -6.25
CA GLY A 15 41.67 21.96 -6.43
C GLY A 15 42.77 21.71 -5.39
N GLN A 16 44.03 21.59 -5.83
CA GLN A 16 45.17 21.15 -5.01
C GLN A 16 45.58 22.15 -3.88
N GLY A 17 44.68 23.04 -3.47
CA GLY A 17 44.84 24.02 -2.39
C GLY A 17 43.64 24.14 -1.44
N ALA A 18 42.66 23.22 -1.46
CA ALA A 18 41.54 23.25 -0.52
C ALA A 18 42.01 23.09 0.95
N THR A 19 41.62 24.03 1.82
CA THR A 19 42.01 24.05 3.25
C THR A 19 40.86 23.75 4.22
N GLU A 20 39.63 23.68 3.69
CA GLU A 20 38.38 23.42 4.41
C GLU A 20 37.64 22.22 3.79
N ALA A 21 37.06 21.35 4.62
CA ALA A 21 36.20 20.24 4.19
C ALA A 21 34.79 20.30 4.80
N ASN A 22 33.79 19.77 4.08
CA ASN A 22 32.44 19.56 4.58
C ASN A 22 32.23 18.08 4.89
N ILE A 23 31.82 17.75 6.12
CA ILE A 23 31.71 16.38 6.61
C ILE A 23 30.24 16.01 6.81
N PHE A 24 29.75 15.08 6.01
CA PHE A 24 28.36 14.63 6.00
C PHE A 24 28.18 13.38 6.84
N ILE A 25 27.28 13.42 7.82
CA ILE A 25 26.99 12.31 8.74
C ILE A 25 25.47 12.12 8.79
N HIS A 26 24.96 11.12 8.09
CA HIS A 26 23.53 10.79 8.05
C HIS A 26 23.10 9.87 9.20
N GLY A 27 21.79 9.75 9.43
CA GLY A 27 21.18 8.90 10.46
C GLY A 27 21.02 7.44 10.03
N TYR A 28 19.82 6.87 10.22
CA TYR A 28 19.50 5.50 9.79
C TYR A 28 19.87 5.24 8.32
N SER A 29 20.22 3.99 8.00
CA SER A 29 20.67 3.55 6.67
C SER A 29 22.03 4.13 6.19
N ALA A 30 22.69 5.01 6.96
CA ALA A 30 23.98 5.61 6.61
C ALA A 30 25.16 4.62 6.73
N GLY A 31 25.22 3.65 5.82
CA GLY A 31 26.38 2.76 5.67
C GLY A 31 26.08 1.29 5.37
N HIS A 32 24.83 0.88 5.20
CA HIS A 32 24.46 -0.56 5.13
C HIS A 32 24.67 -1.22 3.77
N SER A 33 24.32 -0.53 2.69
CA SER A 33 24.60 -0.95 1.32
C SER A 33 25.43 0.11 0.59
N PHE A 34 26.06 -0.24 -0.53
CA PHE A 34 26.75 0.75 -1.36
C PHE A 34 25.73 1.68 -2.03
N GLU A 35 24.55 1.16 -2.34
CA GLU A 35 23.40 1.86 -2.93
C GLU A 35 22.87 2.94 -1.99
N ASP A 36 22.71 2.66 -0.69
CA ASP A 36 22.36 3.68 0.31
C ASP A 36 23.41 4.79 0.35
N ARG A 37 24.70 4.41 0.36
CA ARG A 37 25.81 5.37 0.38
C ARG A 37 25.81 6.25 -0.87
N GLN A 38 25.66 5.66 -2.06
CA GLN A 38 25.63 6.39 -3.34
C GLN A 38 24.38 7.26 -3.48
N SER A 39 23.22 6.77 -3.03
CA SER A 39 21.98 7.57 -2.98
C SER A 39 22.15 8.80 -2.09
N LEU A 40 22.70 8.63 -0.89
CA LEU A 40 22.98 9.73 0.05
C LEU A 40 24.06 10.69 -0.47
N LEU A 41 25.06 10.20 -1.20
CA LEU A 41 26.12 10.99 -1.83
C LEU A 41 25.58 11.81 -3.01
N ALA A 42 24.73 11.23 -3.86
CA ALA A 42 24.13 11.88 -5.02
C ALA A 42 23.15 13.03 -4.68
N LYS A 43 22.77 13.19 -3.40
CA LYS A 43 21.99 14.35 -2.93
C LYS A 43 22.83 15.56 -2.53
N ILE A 44 24.16 15.44 -2.46
CA ILE A 44 25.04 16.56 -2.11
C ILE A 44 25.11 17.53 -3.31
N PRO A 45 24.69 18.81 -3.16
CA PRO A 45 24.61 19.74 -4.29
C PRO A 45 25.95 20.05 -4.95
N GLU A 46 25.99 20.09 -6.29
CA GLU A 46 27.18 20.50 -7.06
C GLU A 46 27.66 21.93 -6.74
N SER A 47 26.79 22.79 -6.22
CA SER A 47 27.13 24.17 -5.84
C SER A 47 28.22 24.28 -4.75
N ILE A 48 28.47 23.21 -4.00
CA ILE A 48 29.59 23.12 -3.06
C ILE A 48 30.70 22.16 -3.53
N GLY A 49 30.66 21.69 -4.79
CA GLY A 49 31.61 20.74 -5.38
C GLY A 49 33.06 21.21 -5.41
N HIS A 50 33.32 22.52 -5.25
CA HIS A 50 34.66 23.10 -5.11
C HIS A 50 35.27 22.94 -3.71
N TYR A 51 34.50 22.49 -2.72
CA TYR A 51 35.00 22.11 -1.39
C TYR A 51 35.33 20.62 -1.34
N ALA A 52 36.22 20.23 -0.42
CA ALA A 52 36.42 18.81 -0.11
C ALA A 52 35.20 18.26 0.64
N ASN A 53 34.29 17.60 -0.07
CA ASN A 53 33.08 17.01 0.49
C ASN A 53 33.32 15.55 0.85
N ILE A 54 33.21 15.21 2.13
CA ILE A 54 33.54 13.90 2.70
C ILE A 54 32.33 13.37 3.47
N PHE A 55 31.94 12.14 3.22
CA PHE A 55 30.88 11.45 3.96
C PHE A 55 31.49 10.53 5.01
N ALA A 56 30.99 10.57 6.24
CA ALA A 56 31.44 9.77 7.37
C ALA A 56 30.37 8.73 7.75
N PHE A 57 30.48 7.53 7.18
CA PHE A 57 29.58 6.41 7.43
C PHE A 57 29.88 5.73 8.77
N TRP A 58 28.84 5.26 9.46
CA TRP A 58 28.90 4.61 10.77
C TRP A 58 27.79 3.56 10.91
N ASP A 59 27.94 2.59 11.81
CA ASP A 59 27.03 1.45 11.96
C ASP A 59 25.62 1.83 12.51
N SER A 60 24.79 2.45 11.68
CA SER A 60 23.53 3.13 12.03
C SER A 60 22.28 2.22 12.11
N SER A 61 22.39 0.95 11.74
CA SER A 61 21.31 -0.05 11.60
C SER A 61 20.16 0.36 10.67
N HIS A 62 19.18 -0.54 10.49
CA HIS A 62 18.01 -0.37 9.63
C HIS A 62 16.70 -0.68 10.37
N TYR A 63 15.69 0.18 10.23
CA TYR A 63 14.42 0.09 10.98
C TYR A 63 13.70 -1.25 10.82
N CYS A 64 13.75 -1.84 9.62
CA CYS A 64 13.07 -3.10 9.30
C CYS A 64 13.81 -4.38 9.74
N HIS A 65 15.00 -4.29 10.35
CA HIS A 65 15.79 -5.48 10.67
C HIS A 65 15.45 -6.05 12.05
N PHE A 66 14.88 -7.26 12.09
CA PHE A 66 14.67 -8.06 13.31
C PHE A 66 15.88 -8.98 13.56
N ASP A 67 16.34 -9.08 14.82
CA ASP A 67 17.42 -10.00 15.16
C ASP A 67 16.93 -11.47 15.18
N LYS A 68 17.85 -12.44 15.03
CA LYS A 68 17.52 -13.87 14.92
C LYS A 68 16.88 -14.46 16.20
N ARG A 69 17.02 -13.83 17.37
CA ARG A 69 16.28 -14.13 18.61
C ARG A 69 14.91 -13.47 18.59
N SER A 70 14.79 -12.22 18.14
CA SER A 70 13.51 -11.50 17.99
C SER A 70 12.55 -12.25 17.07
N LEU A 71 13.02 -12.70 15.89
CA LEU A 71 12.25 -13.52 14.96
C LEU A 71 11.80 -14.85 15.59
N LYS A 72 12.66 -15.50 16.37
CA LYS A 72 12.29 -16.72 17.12
C LYS A 72 11.20 -16.44 18.16
N MET A 73 11.29 -15.34 18.91
CA MET A 73 10.28 -14.95 19.90
C MET A 73 8.92 -14.61 19.25
N ILE A 74 8.91 -13.91 18.12
CA ILE A 74 7.69 -13.62 17.34
C ILE A 74 7.06 -14.93 16.81
N SER A 75 7.88 -15.87 16.34
CA SER A 75 7.41 -17.21 15.90
C SER A 75 6.96 -18.13 17.03
N ALA A 76 7.29 -17.80 18.28
CA ALA A 76 6.89 -18.55 19.48
C ALA A 76 5.63 -17.99 20.12
N SER A 77 5.44 -16.66 20.13
CA SER A 77 4.23 -16.02 20.65
C SER A 77 3.00 -16.30 19.79
N SER A 78 3.15 -16.42 18.47
CA SER A 78 2.09 -16.86 17.55
C SER A 78 1.56 -18.26 17.82
N ARG A 79 2.32 -19.10 18.55
CA ARG A 79 1.91 -20.45 18.99
C ARG A 79 1.23 -20.47 20.36
N LEU A 80 1.20 -19.35 21.07
CA LEU A 80 0.65 -19.25 22.43
C LEU A 80 -0.60 -18.37 22.52
N HIS A 81 -0.63 -17.20 21.87
CA HIS A 81 -1.85 -16.39 21.71
C HIS A 81 -1.65 -15.31 20.63
N TRP A 82 -2.56 -15.21 19.64
CA TRP A 82 -2.42 -14.29 18.51
C TRP A 82 -2.33 -12.81 18.93
N SER A 83 -3.03 -12.42 20.00
CA SER A 83 -3.06 -11.07 20.57
C SER A 83 -1.75 -10.62 21.24
N ALA A 84 -0.80 -11.52 21.50
CA ALA A 84 0.51 -11.16 22.06
C ALA A 84 1.49 -10.63 20.99
N THR A 85 1.29 -10.98 19.72
CA THR A 85 2.21 -10.68 18.61
C THR A 85 2.49 -9.17 18.44
N PRO A 86 1.48 -8.27 18.46
CA PRO A 86 1.73 -6.83 18.33
C PRO A 86 2.61 -6.29 19.47
N ALA A 87 2.30 -6.65 20.72
CA ALA A 87 3.02 -6.16 21.90
C ALA A 87 4.52 -6.54 21.88
N PHE A 88 4.85 -7.76 21.43
CA PHE A 88 6.24 -8.18 21.25
C PHE A 88 6.96 -7.42 20.11
N ILE A 89 6.29 -7.14 19.00
CA ILE A 89 6.86 -6.36 17.89
C ILE A 89 7.13 -4.92 18.35
N PHE A 90 6.18 -4.27 19.01
CA PHE A 90 6.36 -2.92 19.56
C PHE A 90 7.50 -2.85 20.58
N SER A 91 7.59 -3.82 21.50
CA SER A 91 8.68 -3.91 22.48
C SER A 91 10.05 -4.09 21.81
N ASP A 92 10.16 -5.02 20.86
CA ASP A 92 11.42 -5.30 20.16
C ASP A 92 11.93 -4.07 19.39
N ARG A 93 11.06 -3.38 18.63
CA ARG A 93 11.40 -2.16 17.89
C ARG A 93 11.87 -1.03 18.81
N ALA A 94 11.23 -0.85 19.97
CA ALA A 94 11.68 0.12 20.97
C ALA A 94 13.08 -0.20 21.52
N THR A 95 13.39 -1.47 21.84
CA THR A 95 14.74 -1.85 22.31
C THR A 95 15.82 -1.74 21.23
N HIS A 96 15.46 -1.90 19.96
CA HIS A 96 16.37 -1.74 18.83
C HIS A 96 16.74 -0.26 18.65
N PHE A 97 15.74 0.63 18.66
CA PHE A 97 15.94 2.08 18.56
C PHE A 97 16.87 2.63 19.67
N TRP A 98 16.64 2.22 20.92
CA TRP A 98 17.48 2.63 22.06
C TRP A 98 18.95 2.20 21.92
N ARG A 99 19.22 0.98 21.45
CA ARG A 99 20.59 0.47 21.21
C ARG A 99 21.35 1.30 20.17
N ILE A 100 20.68 1.74 19.11
CA ILE A 100 21.30 2.53 18.03
C ILE A 100 21.55 3.96 18.48
N ARG A 101 20.61 4.54 19.25
CA ARG A 101 20.81 5.84 19.90
C ARG A 101 22.09 5.87 20.73
N LEU A 102 22.30 4.89 21.62
CA LEU A 102 23.56 4.78 22.38
C LEU A 102 24.77 4.67 21.45
N ARG A 103 24.68 3.84 20.40
CA ARG A 103 25.76 3.72 19.41
C ARG A 103 26.08 5.04 18.70
N ALA A 104 25.11 5.91 18.44
CA ALA A 104 25.35 7.24 17.86
C ALA A 104 26.14 8.15 18.81
N GLU A 105 25.80 8.16 20.10
CA GLU A 105 26.51 8.91 21.15
C GLU A 105 27.96 8.42 21.26
N GLU A 106 28.11 7.10 21.31
CA GLU A 106 29.36 6.38 21.31
C GLU A 106 30.25 6.66 20.08
N MET A 107 29.69 6.72 18.88
CA MET A 107 30.42 7.07 17.65
C MET A 107 30.86 8.54 17.64
N GLY A 108 30.04 9.46 18.20
CA GLY A 108 30.41 10.87 18.34
C GLY A 108 31.75 11.07 19.04
N THR A 109 32.03 10.28 20.08
CA THR A 109 33.29 10.36 20.85
C THR A 109 34.57 10.04 20.07
N VAL A 110 34.47 9.37 18.90
CA VAL A 110 35.64 8.97 18.09
C VAL A 110 35.75 9.70 16.74
N LEU A 111 34.70 10.39 16.30
CA LEU A 111 34.60 11.04 14.98
C LEU A 111 35.80 11.93 14.66
N LEU A 112 36.05 12.99 15.44
CA LEU A 112 37.12 13.95 15.13
C LEU A 112 38.52 13.36 15.20
N LYS A 113 38.75 12.33 16.03
CA LYS A 113 40.05 11.64 16.08
C LYS A 113 40.30 10.90 14.76
N GLN A 114 39.34 10.10 14.31
CA GLN A 114 39.48 9.29 13.11
C GLN A 114 39.46 10.14 11.84
N LEU A 115 38.65 11.20 11.82
CA LEU A 115 38.65 12.17 10.73
C LEU A 115 40.00 12.90 10.62
N SER A 116 40.61 13.29 11.74
CA SER A 116 41.96 13.90 11.75
C SER A 116 43.03 12.93 11.23
N GLU A 117 42.95 11.64 11.58
CA GLU A 117 43.84 10.60 11.03
C GLU A 117 43.62 10.38 9.53
N TYR A 118 42.37 10.40 9.03
CA TYR A 118 42.03 10.32 7.61
C TYR A 118 42.54 11.54 6.83
N LEU A 119 42.20 12.76 7.27
CA LEU A 119 42.62 14.00 6.61
C LEU A 119 44.14 14.13 6.57
N ARG A 120 44.86 13.78 7.65
CA ARG A 120 46.32 13.79 7.64
C ARG A 120 46.94 12.85 6.59
N ARG A 121 46.28 11.74 6.24
CA ARG A 121 46.77 10.78 5.24
C ARG A 121 46.41 11.18 3.81
N HIS A 122 45.19 11.67 3.58
CA HIS A 122 44.66 11.90 2.23
C HIS A 122 44.65 13.38 1.81
N TYR A 123 44.48 14.31 2.76
CA TYR A 123 44.31 15.74 2.50
C TYR A 123 45.04 16.62 3.54
N PRO A 124 46.38 16.55 3.64
CA PRO A 124 47.15 17.20 4.71
C PRO A 124 47.08 18.74 4.73
N ALA A 125 46.56 19.37 3.67
CA ALA A 125 46.27 20.81 3.61
C ALA A 125 45.02 21.21 4.41
N ILE A 126 44.09 20.27 4.65
CA ILE A 126 42.80 20.53 5.30
C ILE A 126 42.99 20.58 6.82
N LYS A 127 42.76 21.77 7.39
CA LYS A 127 42.90 22.04 8.83
C LYS A 127 41.58 22.44 9.50
N THR A 128 40.56 22.71 8.69
CA THR A 128 39.25 23.19 9.13
C THR A 128 38.15 22.31 8.54
N VAL A 129 37.12 21.98 9.33
CA VAL A 129 35.99 21.15 8.89
C VAL A 129 34.65 21.74 9.31
N ASN A 130 33.65 21.60 8.45
CA ASN A 130 32.25 21.83 8.77
C ASN A 130 31.56 20.48 9.01
N LEU A 131 30.66 20.39 10.00
CA LEU A 131 29.96 19.15 10.33
C LEU A 131 28.47 19.26 10.00
N ILE A 132 27.98 18.41 9.09
CA ILE A 132 26.59 18.34 8.65
C ILE A 132 26.01 17.02 9.17
N GLY A 133 25.12 17.08 10.17
CA GLY A 133 24.58 15.92 10.86
C GLY A 133 23.07 15.79 10.72
N HIS A 134 22.58 14.72 10.09
CA HIS A 134 21.13 14.45 9.95
C HIS A 134 20.65 13.37 10.92
N SER A 135 19.47 13.55 11.53
CA SER A 135 18.83 12.53 12.39
C SER A 135 19.78 12.03 13.50
N LEU A 136 20.01 10.72 13.60
CA LEU A 136 21.01 10.15 14.52
C LEU A 136 22.46 10.53 14.16
N GLY A 137 22.76 10.88 12.92
CA GLY A 137 24.02 11.53 12.55
C GLY A 137 24.17 12.92 13.19
N GLY A 138 23.06 13.63 13.40
CA GLY A 138 23.01 14.81 14.26
C GLY A 138 23.39 14.48 15.72
N ARG A 139 22.90 13.36 16.26
CA ARG A 139 23.32 12.85 17.59
C ARG A 139 24.82 12.53 17.64
N VAL A 140 25.40 11.96 16.58
CA VAL A 140 26.85 11.76 16.45
C VAL A 140 27.60 13.10 16.53
N VAL A 141 27.20 14.10 15.74
CA VAL A 141 27.84 15.43 15.72
C VAL A 141 27.76 16.10 17.09
N VAL A 142 26.58 16.11 17.73
CA VAL A 142 26.40 16.70 19.06
C VAL A 142 27.32 16.04 20.09
N ASN A 143 27.41 14.72 20.12
CA ASN A 143 28.29 14.03 21.07
C ASN A 143 29.78 14.21 20.75
N CYS A 144 30.13 14.40 19.49
CA CYS A 144 31.47 14.81 19.09
C CYS A 144 31.83 16.19 19.67
N LEU A 145 30.91 17.15 19.59
CA LEU A 145 31.11 18.49 20.15
C LEU A 145 31.14 18.50 21.68
N LYS A 146 30.31 17.67 22.34
CA LYS A 146 30.34 17.48 23.80
C LYS A 146 31.64 16.85 24.31
N SER A 147 32.36 16.06 23.50
CA SER A 147 33.60 15.35 23.87
C SER A 147 34.90 16.05 23.42
N LEU A 148 34.80 17.25 22.83
CA LEU A 148 35.96 18.04 22.40
C LEU A 148 36.83 18.51 23.57
N THR A 149 38.16 18.32 23.43
CA THR A 149 39.16 18.84 24.39
C THR A 149 39.96 20.00 23.77
N LYS A 150 40.55 20.85 24.62
CA LYS A 150 41.18 22.13 24.21
C LYS A 150 42.43 22.02 23.31
N ARG A 151 42.97 20.82 23.04
CA ARG A 151 44.16 20.62 22.18
C ARG A 151 43.71 20.12 20.80
N LYS A 152 43.52 21.03 19.84
CA LYS A 152 43.02 20.71 18.50
C LYS A 152 44.14 20.72 17.45
N HIS A 153 44.15 19.70 16.59
CA HIS A 153 44.88 19.69 15.32
C HIS A 153 43.95 19.92 14.12
N LEU A 154 42.64 19.84 14.34
CA LEU A 154 41.58 20.03 13.34
C LEU A 154 40.54 20.98 13.96
N GLU A 155 40.28 22.10 13.31
CA GLU A 155 39.30 23.09 13.78
C GLU A 155 37.91 22.78 13.22
N VAL A 156 36.87 22.88 14.06
CA VAL A 156 35.48 22.82 13.59
C VAL A 156 35.00 24.24 13.34
N ASN A 157 34.55 24.52 12.12
CA ASN A 157 34.03 25.81 11.71
C ASN A 157 32.50 25.85 11.81
N ASP A 158 31.76 25.65 10.73
CA ASP A 158 30.28 25.64 10.75
C ASP A 158 29.74 24.26 11.13
N VAL A 159 28.64 24.23 11.87
CA VAL A 159 27.91 23.01 12.22
C VAL A 159 26.45 23.17 11.81
N LEU A 160 25.95 22.24 11.01
CA LEU A 160 24.58 22.23 10.51
C LEU A 160 23.89 20.93 10.92
N LEU A 161 22.92 21.03 11.82
CA LEU A 161 22.13 19.91 12.31
C LEU A 161 20.78 19.88 11.60
N LEU A 162 20.43 18.74 11.00
CA LEU A 162 19.23 18.53 10.18
C LEU A 162 18.35 17.49 10.88
N ALA A 163 17.13 17.85 11.29
CA ALA A 163 16.24 16.90 11.98
C ALA A 163 16.92 16.14 13.14
N ALA A 164 17.83 16.79 13.88
CA ALA A 164 18.74 16.08 14.76
C ALA A 164 18.02 15.37 15.91
N ALA A 165 18.19 14.05 15.96
CA ALA A 165 17.46 13.12 16.80
C ALA A 165 18.12 12.98 18.19
N ILE A 166 18.25 14.10 18.91
CA ILE A 166 18.87 14.24 20.25
C ILE A 166 18.26 15.42 21.00
N GLU A 167 18.19 15.36 22.33
CA GLU A 167 17.95 16.53 23.20
C GLU A 167 19.27 17.23 23.57
N VAL A 168 19.28 18.57 23.56
CA VAL A 168 20.44 19.40 23.97
C VAL A 168 19.97 20.49 24.91
N ARG A 169 20.59 20.59 26.09
CA ARG A 169 20.22 21.62 27.08
C ARG A 169 20.93 22.95 26.76
N PRO A 170 20.37 24.13 27.09
CA PRO A 170 20.99 25.43 26.75
C PRO A 170 22.44 25.60 27.23
N ASP A 171 22.79 25.06 28.41
CA ASP A 171 24.17 25.08 28.91
C ASP A 171 25.12 24.14 28.16
N GLU A 172 24.61 23.13 27.46
CA GLU A 172 25.37 22.29 26.53
C GLU A 172 25.51 22.98 25.17
N ALA A 173 24.43 23.59 24.66
CA ALA A 173 24.43 24.37 23.42
C ALA A 173 25.45 25.51 23.48
N ARG A 174 25.48 26.26 24.60
CA ARG A 174 26.50 27.29 24.86
C ARG A 174 27.92 26.71 24.86
N ARG A 175 28.14 25.59 25.55
CA ARG A 175 29.45 24.91 25.57
C ARG A 175 29.88 24.42 24.17
N MET A 176 28.93 23.96 23.36
CA MET A 176 29.18 23.57 21.96
C MET A 176 29.51 24.79 21.08
N ARG A 177 28.82 25.93 21.30
CA ARG A 177 29.09 27.19 20.60
C ARG A 177 30.51 27.69 20.84
N ASP A 178 31.02 27.55 22.07
CA ASP A 178 32.40 27.87 22.46
C ASP A 178 33.46 26.91 21.85
N GLN A 179 33.04 25.76 21.30
CA GLN A 179 33.95 24.78 20.68
C GLN A 179 34.15 24.98 19.18
N ILE A 180 33.35 25.80 18.51
CA ILE A 180 33.39 25.97 17.05
C ILE A 180 33.67 27.42 16.66
N ARG A 181 34.33 27.61 15.51
CA ARG A 181 34.69 28.93 14.99
C ARG A 181 33.54 29.59 14.21
N GLY A 182 32.76 28.79 13.49
CA GLY A 182 31.71 29.24 12.58
C GLY A 182 30.35 29.34 13.26
N ARG A 183 29.30 29.03 12.50
CA ARG A 183 27.89 29.07 12.90
C ARG A 183 27.44 27.74 13.49
N LEU A 184 26.56 27.79 14.50
CA LEU A 184 25.94 26.59 15.10
C LEU A 184 24.46 26.59 14.71
N ILE A 185 24.11 25.82 13.68
CA ILE A 185 22.83 25.93 12.96
C ILE A 185 21.95 24.71 13.25
N ASN A 186 20.68 24.96 13.58
CA ASN A 186 19.64 23.94 13.76
C ASN A 186 18.55 24.11 12.70
N ALA A 187 18.53 23.23 11.70
CA ALA A 187 17.43 23.09 10.76
C ALA A 187 16.41 22.09 11.34
N TYR A 188 15.27 22.60 11.78
CA TYR A 188 14.27 21.85 12.54
C TYR A 188 12.88 21.99 11.91
N SER A 189 11.99 21.02 12.16
CA SER A 189 10.60 21.09 11.69
C SER A 189 9.65 20.50 12.73
N THR A 190 8.57 21.23 12.97
CA THR A 190 7.41 20.76 13.75
C THR A 190 6.69 19.60 13.07
N ASP A 191 6.96 19.37 11.78
CA ASP A 191 6.16 18.51 10.91
C ASP A 191 6.86 17.15 10.70
N ASP A 192 8.10 17.01 11.19
CA ASP A 192 8.86 15.75 11.24
C ASP A 192 8.29 14.80 12.30
N TRP A 193 7.26 14.07 11.92
CA TRP A 193 6.59 13.06 12.74
C TRP A 193 7.49 11.87 13.12
N THR A 194 8.60 11.61 12.42
CA THR A 194 9.49 10.48 12.77
C THR A 194 10.17 10.73 14.10
N LEU A 195 10.52 11.99 14.38
CA LEU A 195 11.08 12.41 15.66
C LEU A 195 10.06 12.40 16.82
N LEU A 196 8.76 12.18 16.57
CA LEU A 196 7.77 11.92 17.65
C LEU A 196 7.82 10.47 18.17
N MET A 197 8.44 9.54 17.43
CA MET A 197 8.65 8.17 17.93
C MET A 197 9.66 8.11 19.10
N GLN A 198 10.39 9.21 19.32
CA GLN A 198 11.41 9.39 20.34
C GLN A 198 10.77 9.86 21.66
N LEU A 199 9.85 9.04 22.19
CA LEU A 199 8.93 9.37 23.29
C LEU A 199 9.60 9.79 24.61
N ASP A 200 10.92 9.64 24.74
CA ASP A 200 11.70 9.88 25.96
C ASP A 200 12.62 11.11 25.92
N GLU A 201 12.72 11.85 24.80
CA GLU A 201 13.56 13.04 24.66
C GLU A 201 12.94 14.13 23.76
N SER A 202 13.07 15.40 24.17
CA SER A 202 12.65 16.54 23.35
C SER A 202 13.70 16.86 22.29
N CYS A 203 13.56 16.25 21.11
CA CYS A 203 14.59 16.31 20.08
C CYS A 203 14.73 17.70 19.43
N ILE A 204 15.96 18.17 19.25
CA ILE A 204 16.26 19.50 18.69
C ILE A 204 15.79 19.62 17.24
N GLY A 205 15.70 18.50 16.50
CA GLY A 205 15.15 18.46 15.15
C GLY A 205 13.67 18.83 15.03
N ARG A 206 12.93 18.94 16.14
CA ARG A 206 11.54 19.45 16.20
C ARG A 206 11.39 20.78 16.92
N ASN A 207 12.44 21.33 17.54
CA ASN A 207 12.34 22.43 18.51
C ASN A 207 13.46 23.46 18.34
N GLU A 208 13.15 24.73 18.61
CA GLU A 208 14.16 25.79 18.70
C GLU A 208 14.97 25.66 20.00
N ILE A 209 16.28 25.93 19.93
CA ILE A 209 17.18 25.91 21.10
C ILE A 209 18.06 27.17 21.16
N GLU A 210 18.19 27.72 22.36
CA GLU A 210 19.06 28.86 22.66
C GLU A 210 20.53 28.56 22.25
N TYR A 211 21.29 29.58 21.85
CA TYR A 211 22.66 29.49 21.33
C TYR A 211 22.83 28.78 19.96
N PHE A 212 21.75 28.25 19.37
CA PHE A 212 21.69 27.87 17.95
C PHE A 212 21.10 29.00 17.08
N GLU A 213 21.54 29.08 15.84
CA GLU A 213 20.80 29.73 14.76
C GLU A 213 19.73 28.75 14.27
N ASN A 214 18.49 28.92 14.73
CA ASN A 214 17.38 28.03 14.38
C ASN A 214 16.73 28.47 13.06
N PHE A 215 16.56 27.53 12.14
CA PHE A 215 15.85 27.71 10.88
C PHE A 215 14.72 26.68 10.81
N ARG A 216 13.47 27.17 10.81
CA ARG A 216 12.29 26.31 10.72
C ARG A 216 12.06 25.89 9.27
N MET A 217 12.20 24.59 9.02
CA MET A 217 11.93 23.95 7.74
C MET A 217 10.45 23.57 7.65
N SER A 218 9.60 24.51 7.23
CA SER A 218 8.17 24.27 7.04
C SER A 218 7.91 23.11 6.06
N ASN A 219 6.99 22.21 6.40
CA ASN A 219 6.60 21.03 5.63
C ASN A 219 7.66 19.91 5.49
N PHE A 220 8.86 20.06 6.06
CA PHE A 220 9.90 19.03 5.98
C PHE A 220 9.59 17.80 6.85
N GLY A 221 9.30 16.67 6.20
CA GLY A 221 9.37 15.34 6.80
C GLY A 221 10.82 14.88 7.01
N HIS A 222 11.01 13.77 7.74
CA HIS A 222 12.34 13.30 8.15
C HIS A 222 13.34 13.07 7.01
N THR A 223 12.89 12.51 5.89
CA THR A 223 13.74 12.23 4.71
C THR A 223 13.99 13.48 3.86
N HIS A 224 13.06 14.43 3.87
CA HIS A 224 13.08 15.62 3.01
C HIS A 224 14.35 16.46 3.23
N TYR A 225 14.90 16.47 4.44
CA TYR A 225 16.16 17.16 4.77
C TYR A 225 17.36 16.72 3.93
N TRP A 226 17.41 15.43 3.56
CA TRP A 226 18.49 14.90 2.72
C TRP A 226 18.11 14.90 1.25
N GLU A 227 16.84 14.68 0.91
CA GLU A 227 16.34 14.72 -0.47
C GLU A 227 16.36 16.13 -1.07
N ARG A 228 16.12 17.15 -0.23
CA ARG A 228 16.04 18.59 -0.56
C ARG A 228 17.20 19.38 0.07
N LEU A 229 18.39 18.77 0.16
CA LEU A 229 19.57 19.33 0.83
C LEU A 229 20.03 20.69 0.24
N SER A 230 19.78 20.92 -1.05
CA SER A 230 19.97 22.21 -1.72
C SER A 230 19.12 23.34 -1.12
N GLU A 231 17.86 23.06 -0.81
CA GLU A 231 16.93 24.02 -0.18
C GLU A 231 17.31 24.29 1.27
N VAL A 232 17.71 23.24 2.00
CA VAL A 232 18.27 23.36 3.35
C VAL A 232 19.46 24.32 3.36
N PHE A 233 20.39 24.19 2.41
CA PHE A 233 21.54 25.09 2.29
C PHE A 233 21.13 26.52 1.91
N ALA A 234 20.17 26.69 1.00
CA ALA A 234 19.65 28.00 0.61
C ALA A 234 18.99 28.73 1.80
N GLN A 235 18.10 28.06 2.54
CA GLN A 235 17.39 28.65 3.68
C GLN A 235 18.33 28.97 4.84
N THR A 236 19.25 28.06 5.19
CA THR A 236 20.25 28.28 6.25
C THR A 236 21.39 29.20 5.83
N ARG A 237 21.48 29.57 4.54
CA ARG A 237 22.60 30.31 3.92
C ARG A 237 23.95 29.61 4.15
N PHE A 238 23.96 28.29 4.03
CA PHE A 238 25.16 27.46 4.22
C PHE A 238 25.93 27.38 2.89
N LYS A 239 27.09 28.04 2.82
CA LYS A 239 28.06 27.99 1.70
C LYS A 239 27.51 28.39 0.31
N THR A 240 26.47 29.22 0.24
CA THR A 240 25.95 29.78 -1.02
C THR A 240 26.79 30.95 -1.54
N VAL A 241 27.15 30.96 -2.83
CA VAL A 241 27.94 32.02 -3.47
C VAL A 241 27.05 33.19 -3.93
N THR A 242 27.43 34.42 -3.59
CA THR A 242 26.82 35.66 -4.10
C THR A 242 27.45 36.04 -5.45
N PRO A 243 26.69 36.40 -6.50
CA PRO A 243 27.26 36.68 -7.82
C PRO A 243 27.95 38.05 -7.87
N SER A 244 29.21 38.07 -8.36
CA SER A 244 29.95 39.30 -8.70
C SER A 244 30.72 39.10 -10.01
N GLN A 245 30.24 39.78 -11.06
CA GLN A 245 30.81 40.14 -12.38
C GLN A 245 31.75 39.16 -13.16
N PRO A 246 31.57 39.02 -14.50
CA PRO A 246 32.42 38.18 -15.34
C PRO A 246 33.64 38.93 -15.90
N GLU A 247 34.79 38.25 -15.98
CA GLU A 247 35.92 38.66 -16.83
C GLU A 247 36.32 37.55 -17.81
N HIS A 248 36.37 37.94 -19.09
CA HIS A 248 37.11 37.42 -20.24
C HIS A 248 37.52 35.94 -20.33
N ALA A 249 36.91 35.27 -21.32
CA ALA A 249 37.53 34.12 -22.00
C ALA A 249 38.54 34.57 -23.07
N PRO A 250 39.64 33.84 -23.30
CA PRO A 250 40.45 33.93 -24.51
C PRO A 250 40.07 32.85 -25.54
N GLU A 251 40.03 33.23 -26.81
CA GLU A 251 39.96 32.30 -27.94
C GLU A 251 41.32 31.62 -28.15
N ILE A 252 41.33 30.32 -28.49
CA ILE A 252 42.40 29.72 -29.30
C ILE A 252 41.79 28.83 -30.38
N ASP A 253 42.20 29.12 -31.61
CA ASP A 253 41.88 28.44 -32.88
C ASP A 253 42.65 27.11 -33.03
N GLY A 254 42.23 26.27 -33.99
CA GLY A 254 43.01 25.11 -34.42
C GLY A 254 42.21 23.80 -34.49
N GLY A 255 41.62 23.53 -35.66
CA GLY A 255 41.04 22.21 -35.93
C GLY A 255 42.12 21.13 -36.12
N THR A 256 41.81 19.89 -35.75
CA THR A 256 42.53 18.71 -36.26
C THR A 256 41.57 17.53 -36.37
N ALA A 257 41.65 16.79 -37.48
CA ALA A 257 40.68 15.76 -37.82
C ALA A 257 40.76 14.52 -36.90
N ILE A 258 39.61 14.04 -36.44
CA ILE A 258 39.52 12.72 -35.78
C ILE A 258 39.58 11.64 -36.86
N GLN A 259 40.67 10.88 -36.88
CA GLN A 259 40.77 9.66 -37.68
C GLN A 259 39.82 8.60 -37.11
N THR A 260 38.92 8.10 -37.94
CA THR A 260 38.20 6.84 -37.69
C THR A 260 39.15 5.67 -37.86
N MET A 261 39.30 4.85 -36.82
CA MET A 261 39.96 3.53 -36.87
C MET A 261 38.91 2.42 -36.69
N PRO A 262 39.15 1.22 -37.24
CA PRO A 262 38.06 0.43 -37.82
C PRO A 262 37.30 -0.46 -36.84
N SER A 263 36.03 -0.69 -37.18
CA SER A 263 35.18 -1.71 -36.58
C SER A 263 35.74 -3.11 -36.80
N GLY A 264 36.16 -3.76 -35.71
CA GLY A 264 36.50 -5.18 -35.70
C GLY A 264 35.27 -6.04 -35.99
N GLN A 265 35.46 -7.10 -36.77
CA GLN A 265 34.40 -8.01 -37.21
C GLN A 265 33.82 -8.81 -36.03
N ILE A 266 32.51 -8.70 -35.80
CA ILE A 266 31.77 -9.70 -35.03
C ILE A 266 31.34 -10.80 -35.99
N ALA A 267 31.61 -12.05 -35.62
CA ALA A 267 31.33 -13.22 -36.46
C ALA A 267 29.81 -13.47 -36.63
N ASN A 268 29.45 -14.11 -37.73
CA ASN A 268 28.08 -14.57 -37.99
C ASN A 268 27.65 -15.61 -36.95
N GLU A 269 26.57 -15.32 -36.21
CA GLU A 269 25.70 -16.35 -35.62
C GLU A 269 24.24 -16.11 -36.03
N HIS A 270 23.45 -17.18 -36.00
CA HIS A 270 22.29 -17.34 -36.88
C HIS A 270 21.13 -16.36 -36.62
N SER A 271 20.81 -15.57 -37.66
CA SER A 271 19.55 -14.86 -37.80
C SER A 271 18.38 -15.86 -38.02
N MET A 272 17.74 -16.31 -36.94
CA MET A 272 16.40 -16.91 -37.02
C MET A 272 15.33 -15.83 -36.86
N THR A 273 14.71 -15.44 -37.98
CA THR A 273 13.54 -14.56 -38.01
C THR A 273 12.30 -15.31 -37.52
N PHE A 274 12.00 -15.18 -36.23
CA PHE A 274 10.73 -15.60 -35.65
C PHE A 274 9.69 -14.48 -35.78
N GLU A 275 8.46 -14.82 -36.16
CA GLU A 275 7.35 -13.88 -36.16
C GLU A 275 6.74 -13.79 -34.75
N LEU A 276 6.98 -12.67 -34.06
CA LEU A 276 6.32 -12.34 -32.79
C LEU A 276 4.86 -11.96 -33.08
N SER A 277 3.99 -12.97 -33.13
CA SER A 277 2.62 -12.85 -33.64
C SER A 277 1.57 -12.77 -32.53
N THR A 278 1.85 -13.31 -31.35
CA THR A 278 0.95 -13.30 -30.19
C THR A 278 1.62 -12.72 -28.94
N PRO A 279 0.84 -12.27 -27.94
CA PRO A 279 1.36 -11.75 -26.67
C PRO A 279 2.23 -12.77 -25.92
N ASN A 280 1.80 -14.03 -25.93
CA ASN A 280 2.48 -15.12 -25.22
C ASN A 280 3.86 -15.41 -25.84
N ASP A 281 4.03 -15.26 -27.16
CA ASP A 281 5.34 -15.41 -27.84
C ASP A 281 6.38 -14.42 -27.27
N ILE A 282 5.97 -13.20 -26.92
CA ILE A 282 6.85 -12.16 -26.36
C ILE A 282 7.25 -12.54 -24.93
N TYR A 283 6.28 -12.94 -24.10
CA TYR A 283 6.52 -13.31 -22.71
C TYR A 283 7.33 -14.60 -22.58
N GLN A 284 7.05 -15.61 -23.41
CA GLN A 284 7.86 -16.83 -23.52
C GLN A 284 9.28 -16.49 -23.96
N ARG A 285 9.47 -15.69 -25.01
CA ARG A 285 10.82 -15.32 -25.48
C ARG A 285 11.66 -14.59 -24.42
N ILE A 286 11.05 -13.69 -23.63
CA ILE A 286 11.75 -13.04 -22.51
C ILE A 286 12.11 -14.07 -21.43
N ASN A 287 11.18 -14.97 -21.08
CA ASN A 287 11.42 -16.01 -20.08
C ASN A 287 12.48 -17.04 -20.50
N ASP A 288 12.50 -17.45 -21.77
CA ASP A 288 13.42 -18.43 -22.33
C ASP A 288 14.86 -17.91 -22.36
N GLU A 289 15.08 -16.66 -22.80
CA GLU A 289 16.42 -16.05 -22.78
C GLU A 289 16.89 -15.83 -21.32
N LEU A 290 16.00 -15.48 -20.38
CA LEU A 290 16.36 -15.38 -18.96
C LEU A 290 16.71 -16.74 -18.34
N ALA A 291 15.96 -17.80 -18.67
CA ALA A 291 16.29 -19.16 -18.24
C ALA A 291 17.67 -19.60 -18.79
N ARG A 292 17.98 -19.24 -20.04
CA ARG A 292 19.28 -19.49 -20.67
C ARG A 292 20.43 -18.73 -20.00
N ILE A 293 20.21 -17.47 -19.60
CA ILE A 293 21.18 -16.66 -18.85
C ILE A 293 21.49 -17.30 -17.49
N ILE A 294 20.47 -17.81 -16.79
CA ILE A 294 20.62 -18.49 -15.49
C ILE A 294 21.36 -19.83 -15.65
N ASP A 295 21.01 -20.64 -16.65
CA ASP A 295 21.70 -21.91 -16.95
C ASP A 295 23.19 -21.70 -17.28
N THR A 296 23.52 -20.66 -18.06
CA THR A 296 24.90 -20.30 -18.42
C THR A 296 25.77 -19.95 -17.18
N LEU A 297 25.16 -19.47 -16.10
CA LEU A 297 25.85 -19.13 -14.85
C LEU A 297 25.99 -20.31 -13.88
N SER A 298 25.47 -21.49 -14.25
CA SER A 298 25.35 -22.67 -13.39
C SER A 298 26.49 -23.71 -13.53
N THR A 299 27.52 -23.43 -14.33
CA THR A 299 28.68 -24.31 -14.49
C THR A 299 29.55 -24.37 -13.24
N ALA A 300 29.48 -25.47 -12.50
CA ALA A 300 30.19 -25.67 -11.25
C ALA A 300 31.74 -25.59 -11.40
N SER A 301 32.38 -25.06 -10.36
CA SER A 301 33.83 -24.93 -10.21
C SER A 301 34.37 -25.90 -9.15
N ASP A 302 35.67 -26.17 -9.16
CA ASP A 302 36.34 -26.93 -8.09
C ASP A 302 36.51 -26.11 -6.79
N ASP A 303 36.27 -24.79 -6.83
CA ASP A 303 36.33 -23.91 -5.66
C ASP A 303 34.95 -23.76 -4.99
N ASN A 304 34.86 -24.17 -3.71
CA ASN A 304 33.63 -24.06 -2.92
C ASN A 304 33.18 -22.61 -2.67
N THR A 305 34.10 -21.65 -2.61
CA THR A 305 33.74 -20.22 -2.45
C THR A 305 33.17 -19.66 -3.74
N LEU A 306 33.67 -20.09 -4.90
CA LEU A 306 33.10 -19.71 -6.19
C LEU A 306 31.74 -20.38 -6.42
N ASN A 307 31.56 -21.65 -6.06
CA ASN A 307 30.26 -22.33 -6.14
C ASN A 307 29.20 -21.63 -5.28
N GLU A 308 29.58 -21.06 -4.13
CA GLU A 308 28.66 -20.30 -3.27
C GLU A 308 28.33 -18.92 -3.88
N ALA A 309 29.31 -18.20 -4.45
CA ALA A 309 29.08 -16.96 -5.21
C ALA A 309 28.23 -17.17 -6.48
N GLN A 310 28.46 -18.25 -7.23
CA GLN A 310 27.64 -18.65 -8.38
C GLN A 310 26.19 -18.94 -7.96
N LYS A 311 26.01 -19.62 -6.82
CA LYS A 311 24.69 -19.90 -6.25
C LYS A 311 23.98 -18.64 -5.76
N GLU A 312 24.70 -17.64 -5.27
CA GLU A 312 24.13 -16.33 -4.91
C GLU A 312 23.75 -15.50 -6.13
N ALA A 313 24.61 -15.44 -7.16
CA ALA A 313 24.28 -14.81 -8.45
C ALA A 313 23.06 -15.47 -9.10
N HIS A 314 23.01 -16.81 -9.11
CA HIS A 314 21.85 -17.58 -9.54
C HIS A 314 20.61 -17.24 -8.70
N THR A 315 20.72 -17.16 -7.36
CA THR A 315 19.58 -16.83 -6.47
C THR A 315 19.05 -15.42 -6.73
N PHE A 316 19.94 -14.45 -6.90
CA PHE A 316 19.59 -13.07 -7.24
C PHE A 316 18.88 -12.98 -8.59
N LEU A 317 19.44 -13.60 -9.63
CA LEU A 317 18.83 -13.63 -10.96
C LEU A 317 17.50 -14.41 -10.98
N THR A 318 17.36 -15.47 -10.17
CA THR A 318 16.09 -16.19 -9.98
C THR A 318 15.04 -15.28 -9.34
N GLN A 319 15.40 -14.49 -8.31
CA GLN A 319 14.47 -13.54 -7.68
C GLN A 319 14.03 -12.42 -8.64
N TYR A 320 14.94 -11.91 -9.47
CA TYR A 320 14.58 -10.96 -10.53
C TYR A 320 13.78 -11.60 -11.66
N GLN A 321 14.02 -12.87 -11.99
CA GLN A 321 13.19 -13.64 -12.91
C GLN A 321 11.77 -13.83 -12.35
N GLU A 322 11.61 -14.20 -11.08
CA GLU A 322 10.31 -14.29 -10.40
C GLU A 322 9.57 -12.93 -10.38
N GLN A 323 10.29 -11.84 -10.07
CA GLN A 323 9.70 -10.50 -10.06
C GLN A 323 9.27 -10.05 -11.45
N LEU A 324 10.10 -10.28 -12.48
CA LEU A 324 9.75 -9.95 -13.85
C LEU A 324 8.64 -10.88 -14.38
N GLN A 325 8.68 -12.18 -14.10
CA GLN A 325 7.59 -13.11 -14.43
C GLN A 325 6.27 -12.64 -13.81
N LYS A 326 6.29 -12.17 -12.57
CA LYS A 326 5.12 -11.57 -11.94
C LYS A 326 4.65 -10.30 -12.67
N GLN A 327 5.55 -9.39 -13.03
CA GLN A 327 5.21 -8.18 -13.79
C GLN A 327 4.68 -8.50 -15.20
N LEU A 328 5.28 -9.46 -15.90
CA LEU A 328 4.85 -9.92 -17.22
C LEU A 328 3.52 -10.68 -17.14
N ALA A 329 3.27 -11.46 -16.09
CA ALA A 329 1.99 -12.13 -15.86
C ALA A 329 0.88 -11.16 -15.42
N GLU A 330 1.22 -10.10 -14.66
CA GLU A 330 0.29 -9.00 -14.36
C GLU A 330 -0.03 -8.19 -15.63
N LEU A 331 0.97 -7.95 -16.49
CA LEU A 331 0.76 -7.36 -17.82
C LEU A 331 -0.06 -8.29 -18.75
N GLU A 332 0.21 -9.59 -18.80
CA GLU A 332 -0.56 -10.56 -19.58
C GLU A 332 -2.02 -10.61 -19.13
N LYS A 333 -2.24 -10.65 -17.81
CA LYS A 333 -3.58 -10.68 -17.20
C LYS A 333 -4.38 -9.39 -17.41
N ASN A 334 -3.72 -8.23 -17.42
CA ASN A 334 -4.37 -6.92 -17.47
C ASN A 334 -4.35 -6.28 -18.87
N ALA A 335 -3.57 -6.80 -19.84
CA ALA A 335 -3.50 -6.25 -21.19
C ALA A 335 -4.67 -6.71 -22.06
N GLU A 336 -5.46 -5.74 -22.53
CA GLU A 336 -6.52 -5.96 -23.49
C GLU A 336 -5.94 -5.95 -24.90
N TRP A 337 -6.14 -7.04 -25.65
CA TRP A 337 -5.57 -7.21 -27.00
C TRP A 337 -6.61 -7.21 -28.13
N GLU A 338 -7.89 -7.43 -27.82
CA GLU A 338 -8.96 -7.52 -28.81
C GLU A 338 -9.77 -6.21 -28.95
N ARG A 339 -9.94 -5.46 -27.85
CA ARG A 339 -10.81 -4.28 -27.78
C ARG A 339 -10.02 -3.05 -27.35
N PHE A 340 -10.37 -1.89 -27.92
CA PHE A 340 -9.75 -0.64 -27.49
C PHE A 340 -10.35 -0.18 -26.16
N THR A 341 -9.70 -0.53 -25.06
CA THR A 341 -10.18 -0.16 -23.71
C THR A 341 -9.88 1.30 -23.34
N ILE A 342 -10.90 2.01 -22.84
CA ILE A 342 -10.85 3.41 -22.43
C ILE A 342 -11.33 3.54 -20.98
N ALA A 343 -10.54 4.15 -20.10
CA ALA A 343 -10.93 4.37 -18.71
C ALA A 343 -11.51 5.78 -18.48
N PHE A 344 -12.65 5.88 -17.81
CA PHE A 344 -13.24 7.12 -17.33
C PHE A 344 -12.77 7.39 -15.90
N TYR A 345 -11.82 8.30 -15.76
CA TYR A 345 -11.17 8.69 -14.51
C TYR A 345 -11.61 10.10 -14.08
N GLY A 346 -11.52 10.46 -12.80
CA GLY A 346 -11.77 11.84 -12.34
C GLY A 346 -12.58 11.98 -11.05
N GLU A 347 -12.88 13.24 -10.70
CA GLU A 347 -13.48 13.64 -9.41
C GLU A 347 -14.86 13.00 -9.14
N THR A 348 -15.25 12.98 -7.87
CA THR A 348 -16.58 12.56 -7.44
C THR A 348 -17.60 13.62 -7.84
N GLY A 349 -18.73 13.21 -8.43
CA GLY A 349 -19.72 14.18 -8.90
C GLY A 349 -19.26 15.05 -10.08
N ALA A 350 -18.17 14.69 -10.77
CA ALA A 350 -17.82 15.24 -12.09
C ALA A 350 -18.77 14.78 -13.22
N GLY A 351 -19.60 13.76 -12.96
CA GLY A 351 -20.61 13.25 -13.91
C GLY A 351 -20.11 12.15 -14.85
N LYS A 352 -19.05 11.42 -14.46
CA LYS A 352 -18.53 10.24 -15.18
C LYS A 352 -19.63 9.25 -15.56
N SER A 353 -20.37 8.75 -14.57
CA SER A 353 -21.39 7.74 -14.79
C SER A 353 -22.60 8.27 -15.56
N THR A 354 -22.90 9.58 -15.53
CA THR A 354 -23.88 10.22 -16.43
C THR A 354 -23.42 10.19 -17.88
N LEU A 355 -22.13 10.48 -18.13
CA LEU A 355 -21.51 10.37 -19.45
C LEU A 355 -21.57 8.93 -19.97
N ILE A 356 -21.14 7.96 -19.17
CA ILE A 356 -21.13 6.54 -19.52
C ILE A 356 -22.55 6.05 -19.78
N GLU A 357 -23.52 6.34 -18.91
CA GLU A 357 -24.92 5.94 -19.11
C GLU A 357 -25.50 6.54 -20.40
N THR A 358 -25.20 7.80 -20.72
CA THR A 358 -25.65 8.40 -21.98
C THR A 358 -25.00 7.74 -23.20
N LEU A 359 -23.72 7.34 -23.11
CA LEU A 359 -23.05 6.58 -24.17
C LEU A 359 -23.65 5.17 -24.31
N ARG A 360 -23.96 4.48 -23.20
CA ARG A 360 -24.66 3.18 -23.19
C ARG A 360 -25.98 3.24 -23.97
N ILE A 361 -26.72 4.33 -23.81
CA ILE A 361 -27.98 4.58 -24.52
C ILE A 361 -27.71 4.89 -26.01
N LEU A 362 -26.92 5.92 -26.30
CA LEU A 362 -26.71 6.40 -27.67
C LEU A 362 -25.97 5.41 -28.59
N LEU A 363 -25.08 4.59 -28.03
CA LEU A 363 -24.32 3.58 -28.75
C LEU A 363 -24.91 2.17 -28.62
N GLN A 364 -26.12 2.05 -28.07
CA GLN A 364 -26.88 0.79 -28.00
C GLN A 364 -26.10 -0.37 -27.33
N GLU A 365 -25.53 -0.10 -26.16
CA GLU A 365 -24.80 -1.11 -25.37
C GLU A 365 -25.71 -2.32 -25.05
N PRO A 366 -25.31 -3.58 -25.32
CA PRO A 366 -26.25 -4.70 -25.36
C PRO A 366 -27.06 -4.95 -24.08
N SER A 367 -26.46 -4.78 -22.89
CA SER A 367 -27.18 -4.94 -21.62
C SER A 367 -28.16 -3.78 -21.36
N LYS A 368 -27.80 -2.55 -21.75
CA LYS A 368 -28.68 -1.39 -21.72
C LYS A 368 -29.87 -1.56 -22.66
N VAL A 369 -29.66 -2.03 -23.89
CA VAL A 369 -30.75 -2.35 -24.84
C VAL A 369 -31.69 -3.40 -24.27
N ALA A 370 -31.16 -4.47 -23.68
CA ALA A 370 -31.98 -5.50 -23.04
C ALA A 370 -32.77 -4.98 -21.82
N SER A 371 -32.21 -4.05 -21.04
CA SER A 371 -32.95 -3.40 -19.94
C SER A 371 -34.05 -2.47 -20.45
N GLN A 372 -33.78 -1.67 -21.47
CA GLN A 372 -34.77 -0.79 -22.10
C GLN A 372 -35.93 -1.59 -22.73
N GLN A 373 -35.65 -2.75 -23.34
CA GLN A 373 -36.71 -3.63 -23.85
C GLN A 373 -37.64 -4.10 -22.72
N LYS A 374 -37.09 -4.61 -21.61
CA LYS A 374 -37.88 -5.00 -20.43
C LYS A 374 -38.68 -3.83 -19.86
N PHE A 375 -38.08 -2.63 -19.81
CA PHE A 375 -38.78 -1.42 -19.40
C PHE A 375 -39.99 -1.13 -20.29
N ARG A 376 -39.87 -1.22 -21.62
CA ARG A 376 -41.01 -1.02 -22.55
C ARG A 376 -42.12 -2.04 -22.34
N GLU A 377 -41.76 -3.31 -22.16
CA GLU A 377 -42.71 -4.40 -21.89
C GLU A 377 -43.49 -4.15 -20.58
N LEU A 378 -42.79 -3.78 -19.50
CA LEU A 378 -43.41 -3.39 -18.22
C LEU A 378 -44.22 -2.09 -18.32
N LYS A 379 -43.77 -1.11 -19.11
CA LYS A 379 -44.43 0.18 -19.28
C LYS A 379 -45.77 0.03 -19.99
N SER A 380 -45.83 -0.82 -21.01
CA SER A 380 -47.09 -1.17 -21.67
C SER A 380 -48.07 -1.87 -20.73
N GLN A 381 -47.60 -2.70 -19.79
CA GLN A 381 -48.46 -3.33 -18.78
C GLN A 381 -48.95 -2.31 -17.74
N TYR A 382 -48.08 -1.39 -17.32
CA TYR A 382 -48.42 -0.30 -16.41
C TYR A 382 -49.48 0.65 -17.01
N ASP A 383 -49.35 1.03 -18.27
CA ASP A 383 -50.31 1.94 -18.92
C ASP A 383 -51.70 1.30 -19.07
N LEU A 384 -51.76 0.01 -19.42
CA LEU A 384 -53.00 -0.76 -19.39
C LEU A 384 -53.59 -0.90 -17.98
N SER A 385 -52.75 -0.94 -16.94
CA SER A 385 -53.17 -0.99 -15.54
C SER A 385 -53.79 0.36 -15.09
N GLU A 386 -53.19 1.49 -15.47
CA GLU A 386 -53.73 2.84 -15.22
C GLU A 386 -55.08 3.05 -15.94
N GLU A 387 -55.21 2.67 -17.21
CA GLU A 387 -56.50 2.75 -17.94
C GLU A 387 -57.60 1.91 -17.25
N ASN A 388 -57.27 0.69 -16.83
CA ASN A 388 -58.20 -0.18 -16.10
C ASN A 388 -58.60 0.41 -14.74
N LEU A 389 -57.67 1.02 -14.01
CA LEU A 389 -57.95 1.69 -12.74
C LEU A 389 -58.88 2.89 -12.90
N GLN A 390 -58.62 3.76 -13.88
CA GLN A 390 -59.50 4.90 -14.17
C GLN A 390 -60.92 4.43 -14.54
N ARG A 391 -61.03 3.34 -15.32
CA ARG A 391 -62.32 2.72 -15.67
C ARG A 391 -63.02 2.12 -14.45
N LEU A 392 -62.31 1.42 -13.56
CA LEU A 392 -62.86 0.88 -12.31
C LEU A 392 -63.36 2.01 -11.40
N GLN A 393 -62.58 3.08 -11.21
CA GLN A 393 -62.97 4.25 -10.42
C GLN A 393 -64.25 4.90 -10.98
N GLN A 394 -64.35 5.10 -12.29
CA GLN A 394 -65.57 5.63 -12.93
C GLN A 394 -66.77 4.69 -12.74
N THR A 395 -66.56 3.37 -12.79
CA THR A 395 -67.62 2.36 -12.60
C THR A 395 -68.11 2.34 -11.14
N ILE A 396 -67.21 2.50 -10.16
CA ILE A 396 -67.56 2.62 -8.74
C ILE A 396 -68.39 3.89 -8.49
N VAL A 397 -67.99 5.04 -9.05
CA VAL A 397 -68.77 6.29 -8.94
C VAL A 397 -70.19 6.15 -9.51
N GLN A 398 -70.36 5.38 -10.59
CA GLN A 398 -71.68 5.07 -11.15
C GLN A 398 -72.49 4.13 -10.24
N ALA A 399 -71.85 3.11 -9.64
CA ALA A 399 -72.49 2.21 -8.69
C ALA A 399 -72.93 2.92 -7.40
N ASP A 400 -72.09 3.78 -6.82
CA ASP A 400 -72.39 4.59 -5.63
C ASP A 400 -73.55 5.57 -5.90
N ALA A 401 -73.61 6.14 -7.11
CA ALA A 401 -74.73 6.99 -7.53
C ALA A 401 -76.04 6.20 -7.65
N HIS A 402 -76.00 4.99 -8.21
CA HIS A 402 -77.18 4.13 -8.31
C HIS A 402 -77.66 3.64 -6.94
N LEU A 403 -76.75 3.28 -6.03
CA LEU A 403 -77.07 2.97 -4.64
C LEU A 403 -77.73 4.15 -3.92
N SER A 404 -77.21 5.37 -4.14
CA SER A 404 -77.80 6.59 -3.61
C SER A 404 -79.23 6.83 -4.13
N GLU A 405 -79.50 6.51 -5.40
CA GLU A 405 -80.84 6.57 -5.98
C GLU A 405 -81.78 5.52 -5.36
N LEU A 406 -81.37 4.26 -5.27
CA LEU A 406 -82.15 3.18 -4.66
C LEU A 406 -82.48 3.48 -3.19
N ALA A 407 -81.52 3.98 -2.41
CA ALA A 407 -81.74 4.39 -1.03
C ALA A 407 -82.74 5.56 -0.93
N GLN A 408 -82.70 6.53 -1.85
CA GLN A 408 -83.70 7.60 -1.93
C GLN A 408 -85.09 7.04 -2.26
N GLN A 409 -85.21 6.19 -3.28
CA GLN A 409 -86.47 5.55 -3.68
C GLN A 409 -87.08 4.71 -2.55
N LEU A 410 -86.26 3.93 -1.84
CA LEU A 410 -86.67 3.17 -0.66
C LEU A 410 -87.16 4.09 0.47
N SER A 411 -86.41 5.15 0.78
CA SER A 411 -86.80 6.11 1.83
C SER A 411 -88.11 6.84 1.51
N ALA A 412 -88.33 7.20 0.24
CA ALA A 412 -89.56 7.82 -0.24
C ALA A 412 -90.75 6.84 -0.18
N THR A 413 -90.51 5.57 -0.53
CA THR A 413 -91.49 4.48 -0.43
C THR A 413 -91.91 4.26 1.03
N LEU A 414 -90.96 4.14 1.95
CA LEU A 414 -91.25 3.97 3.39
C LEU A 414 -92.02 5.17 3.96
N ARG A 415 -91.60 6.40 3.65
CA ARG A 415 -92.30 7.64 4.07
C ARG A 415 -93.75 7.70 3.60
N ARG A 416 -94.06 7.18 2.40
CA ARG A 416 -95.44 7.13 1.87
C ARG A 416 -96.38 6.32 2.76
N TYR A 417 -95.88 5.31 3.46
CA TYR A 417 -96.67 4.46 4.37
C TYR A 417 -96.63 4.93 5.83
N GLU A 418 -95.72 5.84 6.23
CA GLU A 418 -95.68 6.38 7.60
C GLU A 418 -97.00 7.04 8.01
N GLN A 419 -97.57 7.90 7.15
CA GLN A 419 -98.80 8.62 7.49
C GLN A 419 -100.02 7.67 7.62
N PRO A 420 -100.34 6.79 6.64
CA PRO A 420 -101.39 5.79 6.80
C PRO A 420 -101.19 4.89 8.04
N GLN A 421 -99.95 4.52 8.36
CA GLN A 421 -99.66 3.71 9.54
C GLN A 421 -99.93 4.48 10.85
N ARG A 422 -99.56 5.77 10.92
CA ARG A 422 -99.87 6.64 12.07
C ARG A 422 -101.37 6.87 12.22
N GLU A 423 -102.09 7.09 11.12
CA GLU A 423 -103.55 7.26 11.11
C GLU A 423 -104.27 6.00 11.58
N ALA A 424 -103.87 4.82 11.12
CA ALA A 424 -104.42 3.54 11.56
C ALA A 424 -104.15 3.26 13.05
N LEU A 425 -102.96 3.58 13.55
CA LEU A 425 -102.63 3.48 14.98
C LEU A 425 -103.45 4.44 15.84
N ALA A 426 -103.60 5.70 15.39
CA ALA A 426 -104.42 6.69 16.08
C ALA A 426 -105.91 6.32 16.09
N ALA A 427 -106.41 5.67 15.04
CA ALA A 427 -107.78 5.15 15.00
C ALA A 427 -108.00 4.03 16.04
N ILE A 428 -107.04 3.10 16.20
CA ILE A 428 -107.08 2.07 17.24
C ILE A 428 -107.08 2.72 18.64
N GLU A 429 -106.21 3.69 18.87
CA GLU A 429 -106.14 4.41 20.15
C GLU A 429 -107.44 5.17 20.47
N GLN A 430 -108.02 5.86 19.48
CA GLN A 430 -109.31 6.54 19.63
C GLN A 430 -110.46 5.58 19.93
N ALA A 431 -110.51 4.41 19.27
CA ALA A 431 -111.50 3.37 19.54
C ALA A 431 -111.33 2.78 20.97
N ASP A 432 -110.09 2.47 21.38
CA ASP A 432 -109.78 1.97 22.73
C ASP A 432 -110.15 3.02 23.82
N ILE A 433 -109.95 4.32 23.56
CA ILE A 433 -110.39 5.43 24.44
C ILE A 433 -111.92 5.54 24.50
N HIS A 434 -112.60 5.48 23.34
CA HIS A 434 -114.06 5.57 23.24
C HIS A 434 -114.74 4.43 24.01
N PHE A 435 -114.31 3.20 23.74
CA PHE A 435 -114.77 2.01 24.45
C PHE A 435 -114.51 2.10 25.96
N SER A 436 -113.31 2.54 26.37
CA SER A 436 -112.98 2.71 27.80
C SER A 436 -113.94 3.68 28.50
N LYS A 437 -114.32 4.77 27.83
CA LYS A 437 -115.29 5.75 28.34
C LYS A 437 -116.71 5.17 28.45
N GLN A 438 -117.21 4.51 27.40
CA GLN A 438 -118.53 3.85 27.43
C GLN A 438 -118.58 2.74 28.48
N LYS A 439 -117.54 1.90 28.56
CA LYS A 439 -117.39 0.84 29.57
C LYS A 439 -117.42 1.41 30.98
N GLN A 440 -116.77 2.55 31.23
CA GLN A 440 -116.84 3.22 32.53
C GLN A 440 -118.26 3.72 32.86
N GLN A 441 -118.97 4.29 31.89
CA GLN A 441 -120.35 4.75 32.06
C GLN A 441 -121.32 3.58 32.30
N LEU A 442 -121.29 2.55 31.45
CA LEU A 442 -122.15 1.37 31.55
C LEU A 442 -121.87 0.54 32.81
N SER A 443 -120.61 0.41 33.23
CA SER A 443 -120.28 -0.28 34.50
C SER A 443 -120.69 0.50 35.74
N ALA A 444 -120.66 1.84 35.70
CA ALA A 444 -121.23 2.67 36.77
C ALA A 444 -122.76 2.54 36.85
N ALA A 445 -123.45 2.59 35.70
CA ALA A 445 -124.89 2.37 35.63
C ALA A 445 -125.28 0.95 36.08
N LEU A 446 -124.50 -0.08 35.69
CA LEU A 446 -124.73 -1.45 36.11
C LEU A 446 -124.64 -1.59 37.63
N ARG A 447 -123.60 -1.03 38.28
CA ARG A 447 -123.48 -1.01 39.75
C ARG A 447 -124.67 -0.33 40.43
N GLN A 448 -125.17 0.77 39.86
CA GLN A 448 -126.36 1.46 40.37
C GLN A 448 -127.62 0.59 40.25
N HIS A 449 -127.80 -0.11 39.12
CA HIS A 449 -128.92 -1.04 38.93
C HIS A 449 -128.79 -2.32 39.78
N GLU A 450 -127.58 -2.82 40.01
CA GLU A 450 -127.31 -3.93 40.95
C GLU A 450 -127.64 -3.53 42.39
N GLN A 451 -127.26 -2.33 42.83
CA GLN A 451 -127.61 -1.81 44.14
C GLN A 451 -129.13 -1.65 44.28
N SER A 452 -129.78 -0.99 43.31
CA SER A 452 -131.25 -0.84 43.29
C SER A 452 -131.99 -2.19 43.26
N HIS A 453 -131.48 -3.18 42.53
CA HIS A 453 -131.99 -4.55 42.54
C HIS A 453 -131.88 -5.19 43.94
N ASN A 454 -130.71 -5.10 44.57
CA ASN A 454 -130.47 -5.67 45.90
C ASN A 454 -131.33 -4.99 46.98
N ASP A 455 -131.46 -3.66 46.96
CA ASP A 455 -132.29 -2.87 47.88
C ASP A 455 -133.78 -3.23 47.74
N THR A 456 -134.25 -3.37 46.49
CA THR A 456 -135.65 -3.75 46.22
C THR A 456 -135.91 -5.22 46.57
N LEU A 457 -134.96 -6.13 46.32
CA LEU A 457 -135.03 -7.54 46.69
C LEU A 457 -135.05 -7.71 48.22
N GLY A 458 -134.22 -6.96 48.95
CA GLY A 458 -134.25 -6.88 50.41
C GLY A 458 -135.57 -6.33 50.94
N THR A 459 -136.16 -5.34 50.26
CA THR A 459 -137.48 -4.79 50.60
C THR A 459 -138.61 -5.82 50.40
N VAL A 460 -138.60 -6.55 49.27
CA VAL A 460 -139.53 -7.66 49.01
C VAL A 460 -139.38 -8.75 50.08
N ALA A 461 -138.17 -9.18 50.40
CA ALA A 461 -137.91 -10.19 51.43
C ALA A 461 -138.39 -9.75 52.82
N LYS A 462 -138.17 -8.47 53.18
CA LYS A 462 -138.64 -7.88 54.44
C LYS A 462 -140.17 -7.81 54.51
N LEU A 463 -140.84 -7.40 53.44
CA LEU A 463 -142.31 -7.38 53.37
C LEU A 463 -142.91 -8.79 53.43
N GLN A 464 -142.31 -9.78 52.75
CA GLN A 464 -142.71 -11.18 52.85
C GLN A 464 -142.57 -11.75 54.27
N ALA A 465 -141.47 -11.41 54.98
CA ALA A 465 -141.29 -11.78 56.38
C ALA A 465 -142.36 -11.14 57.28
N LEU A 466 -142.60 -9.83 57.15
CA LEU A 466 -143.61 -9.10 57.93
C LEU A 466 -145.05 -9.63 57.69
N ILE A 467 -145.41 -9.94 56.44
CA ILE A 467 -146.71 -10.55 56.11
C ILE A 467 -146.83 -11.93 56.75
N THR A 468 -145.75 -12.73 56.74
CA THR A 468 -145.74 -14.08 57.34
C THR A 468 -145.87 -14.01 58.87
N GLU A 469 -145.20 -13.03 59.50
CA GLU A 469 -145.26 -12.79 60.95
C GLU A 469 -146.63 -12.28 61.40
N ARG A 470 -147.22 -11.31 60.68
CA ARG A 470 -148.61 -10.87 60.93
C ARG A 470 -149.64 -11.98 60.71
N LYS A 471 -149.47 -12.83 59.69
CA LYS A 471 -150.38 -13.97 59.46
C LYS A 471 -150.29 -15.02 60.58
N LYS A 472 -149.14 -15.17 61.25
CA LYS A 472 -149.00 -16.01 62.45
C LYS A 472 -149.63 -15.40 63.71
N THR A 473 -149.52 -14.07 63.90
CA THR A 473 -149.98 -13.37 65.12
C THR A 473 -151.42 -12.86 65.08
N ALA A 474 -152.11 -12.90 63.92
CA ALA A 474 -153.48 -12.42 63.78
C ALA A 474 -154.54 -13.21 64.59
N SER A 475 -155.39 -12.47 65.31
CA SER A 475 -156.53 -12.98 66.08
C SER A 475 -157.67 -13.50 65.18
N LEU A 476 -158.58 -14.31 65.76
CA LEU A 476 -159.71 -14.91 65.05
C LEU A 476 -160.60 -13.88 64.32
N TRP A 477 -160.81 -12.69 64.90
CA TRP A 477 -161.57 -11.62 64.25
C TRP A 477 -160.83 -10.93 63.10
N GLN A 478 -159.50 -10.79 63.20
CA GLN A 478 -158.68 -10.23 62.11
C GLN A 478 -158.60 -11.17 60.89
N LYS A 479 -158.64 -12.50 61.12
CA LYS A 479 -158.64 -13.51 60.05
C LYS A 479 -159.91 -13.48 59.18
N ILE A 480 -161.06 -13.08 59.74
CA ILE A 480 -162.32 -12.93 58.99
C ILE A 480 -162.34 -11.63 58.18
N LEU A 481 -161.79 -10.53 58.71
CA LEU A 481 -161.67 -9.25 58.00
C LEU A 481 -160.77 -9.34 56.75
N ASN A 482 -159.66 -10.09 56.84
CA ASN A 482 -158.70 -10.26 55.74
C ASN A 482 -159.24 -11.11 54.56
N LEU A 483 -160.44 -11.69 54.64
CA LEU A 483 -161.11 -12.35 53.51
C LEU A 483 -161.80 -11.36 52.55
N PHE A 484 -162.05 -10.12 52.98
CA PHE A 484 -162.78 -9.12 52.19
C PHE A 484 -162.01 -7.80 51.97
N ARG A 485 -160.75 -7.70 52.42
CA ARG A 485 -159.85 -6.55 52.15
C ARG A 485 -158.38 -7.00 52.20
N LYS A 486 -157.57 -6.57 51.21
CA LYS A 486 -156.10 -6.81 51.21
C LYS A 486 -155.41 -5.97 52.28
N MET A 487 -154.31 -6.47 52.85
CA MET A 487 -153.50 -5.70 53.80
C MET A 487 -152.68 -4.62 53.09
N PRO A 488 -152.37 -3.47 53.74
CA PRO A 488 -151.48 -2.45 53.18
C PRO A 488 -150.14 -3.02 52.74
N GLU A 489 -149.55 -3.90 53.54
CA GLU A 489 -148.26 -4.53 53.27
C GLU A 489 -148.33 -5.50 52.07
N GLU A 490 -149.50 -6.07 51.75
CA GLU A 490 -149.70 -6.89 50.55
C GLU A 490 -149.85 -6.04 49.28
N MET A 491 -150.32 -4.79 49.40
CA MET A 491 -150.30 -3.82 48.30
C MET A 491 -148.88 -3.28 48.07
N GLU A 492 -148.16 -2.95 49.14
CA GLU A 492 -146.74 -2.58 49.07
C GLU A 492 -145.87 -3.72 48.53
N LEU A 493 -146.13 -4.98 48.91
CA LEU A 493 -145.44 -6.14 48.35
C LEU A 493 -145.70 -6.29 46.85
N ALA A 494 -146.94 -6.09 46.40
CA ALA A 494 -147.25 -6.14 44.96
C ALA A 494 -146.50 -5.05 44.19
N GLN A 495 -146.45 -3.82 44.73
CA GLN A 495 -145.72 -2.71 44.13
C GLN A 495 -144.20 -2.94 44.15
N ALA A 496 -143.64 -3.41 45.26
CA ALA A 496 -142.21 -3.78 45.38
C ALA A 496 -141.83 -4.96 44.47
N THR A 497 -142.76 -5.88 44.19
CA THR A 497 -142.54 -6.99 43.24
C THR A 497 -142.47 -6.48 41.79
N VAL A 498 -143.29 -5.49 41.43
CA VAL A 498 -143.21 -4.80 40.12
C VAL A 498 -141.88 -4.05 40.02
N MET A 499 -141.52 -3.25 41.03
CA MET A 499 -140.23 -2.53 41.06
C MET A 499 -139.02 -3.47 41.02
N LEU A 500 -139.11 -4.66 41.65
CA LEU A 500 -138.07 -5.68 41.55
C LEU A 500 -137.95 -6.24 40.13
N SER A 501 -139.07 -6.48 39.44
CA SER A 501 -139.09 -6.92 38.04
C SER A 501 -138.50 -5.85 37.11
N GLU A 502 -138.81 -4.58 37.34
CA GLU A 502 -138.22 -3.43 36.63
C GLU A 502 -136.72 -3.32 36.90
N ALA A 503 -136.27 -3.45 38.15
CA ALA A 503 -134.85 -3.41 38.52
C ALA A 503 -134.05 -4.59 37.96
N VAL A 504 -134.61 -5.81 37.95
CA VAL A 504 -134.02 -6.99 37.27
C VAL A 504 -133.88 -6.72 35.78
N THR A 505 -134.93 -6.17 35.15
CA THR A 505 -134.94 -5.87 33.72
C THR A 505 -133.91 -4.80 33.37
N ALA A 506 -133.85 -3.70 34.13
CA ALA A 506 -132.86 -2.64 33.97
C ALA A 506 -131.42 -3.17 34.14
N ARG A 507 -131.14 -3.92 35.22
CA ARG A 507 -129.82 -4.54 35.44
C ARG A 507 -129.42 -5.47 34.30
N ASN A 508 -130.31 -6.39 33.92
CA ASN A 508 -130.02 -7.36 32.85
C ASN A 508 -129.84 -6.68 31.49
N ASN A 509 -130.62 -5.64 31.19
CA ASN A 509 -130.47 -4.85 29.98
C ASN A 509 -129.13 -4.08 29.98
N THR A 510 -128.73 -3.44 31.08
CA THR A 510 -127.43 -2.76 31.17
C THR A 510 -126.26 -3.75 31.08
N ALA A 511 -126.37 -4.94 31.68
CA ALA A 511 -125.37 -5.99 31.56
C ALA A 511 -125.26 -6.52 30.12
N ALA A 512 -126.40 -6.71 29.43
CA ALA A 512 -126.44 -7.09 28.02
C ALA A 512 -125.86 -5.99 27.11
N SER A 513 -126.18 -4.72 27.37
CA SER A 513 -125.58 -3.57 26.66
C SER A 513 -124.07 -3.51 26.85
N LEU A 514 -123.57 -3.72 28.08
CA LEU A 514 -122.12 -3.74 28.36
C LEU A 514 -121.40 -4.88 27.62
N LEU A 515 -122.02 -6.06 27.54
CA LEU A 515 -121.47 -7.22 26.82
C LEU A 515 -121.53 -7.02 25.30
N ALA A 516 -122.61 -6.43 24.77
CA ALA A 516 -122.74 -6.07 23.36
C ALA A 516 -121.70 -5.01 22.96
N GLU A 517 -121.52 -3.96 23.77
CA GLU A 517 -120.49 -2.93 23.55
C GLU A 517 -119.08 -3.53 23.57
N GLN A 518 -118.81 -4.48 24.47
CA GLN A 518 -117.52 -5.20 24.48
C GLN A 518 -117.32 -6.02 23.19
N GLN A 519 -118.33 -6.79 22.75
CA GLN A 519 -118.24 -7.55 21.50
C GLN A 519 -118.07 -6.64 20.27
N GLN A 520 -118.75 -5.49 20.24
CA GLN A 520 -118.64 -4.51 19.18
C GLN A 520 -117.24 -3.87 19.14
N ALA A 521 -116.70 -3.46 20.30
CA ALA A 521 -115.36 -2.92 20.40
C ALA A 521 -114.27 -3.95 20.03
N GLU A 522 -114.43 -5.22 20.42
CA GLU A 522 -113.53 -6.30 20.01
C GLU A 522 -113.56 -6.52 18.48
N GLN A 523 -114.74 -6.45 17.84
CA GLN A 523 -114.87 -6.53 16.38
C GLN A 523 -114.29 -5.31 15.65
N GLU A 524 -114.56 -4.10 16.12
CA GLU A 524 -114.02 -2.85 15.57
C GLU A 524 -112.49 -2.84 15.65
N ARG A 525 -111.94 -3.17 16.83
CA ARG A 525 -110.50 -3.27 17.07
C ARG A 525 -109.85 -4.32 16.17
N PHE A 526 -110.48 -5.49 15.98
CA PHE A 526 -110.00 -6.51 15.05
C PHE A 526 -110.00 -6.00 13.59
N GLY A 527 -111.03 -5.26 13.18
CA GLY A 527 -111.09 -4.61 11.86
C GLY A 527 -109.97 -3.60 11.63
N LEU A 528 -109.72 -2.73 12.60
CA LEU A 528 -108.63 -1.74 12.55
C LEU A 528 -107.24 -2.39 12.60
N GLN A 529 -107.04 -3.42 13.42
CA GLN A 529 -105.79 -4.20 13.45
C GLN A 529 -105.50 -4.92 12.13
N ARG A 530 -106.56 -5.43 11.47
CA ARG A 530 -106.45 -5.99 10.13
C ARG A 530 -106.04 -4.93 9.10
N GLN A 531 -106.64 -3.74 9.12
CA GLN A 531 -106.23 -2.63 8.25
C GLN A 531 -104.77 -2.23 8.47
N LEU A 532 -104.32 -2.14 9.72
CA LEU A 532 -102.92 -1.86 10.05
C LEU A 532 -101.97 -2.95 9.49
N THR A 533 -102.38 -4.21 9.53
CA THR A 533 -101.62 -5.34 8.99
C THR A 533 -101.61 -5.35 7.45
N GLU A 534 -102.71 -4.97 6.81
CA GLU A 534 -102.80 -4.79 5.36
C GLU A 534 -101.89 -3.63 4.89
N ILE A 535 -101.85 -2.50 5.62
CA ILE A 535 -100.92 -1.38 5.36
C ILE A 535 -99.46 -1.83 5.52
N ALA A 536 -99.13 -2.58 6.58
CA ALA A 536 -97.78 -3.11 6.79
C ALA A 536 -97.37 -4.08 5.66
N THR A 537 -98.27 -4.98 5.26
CA THR A 537 -98.03 -5.94 4.16
C THR A 537 -97.82 -5.22 2.82
N GLN A 538 -98.59 -4.16 2.54
CA GLN A 538 -98.41 -3.33 1.34
C GLN A 538 -97.08 -2.57 1.35
N ARG A 539 -96.69 -2.00 2.49
CA ARG A 539 -95.37 -1.37 2.67
C ARG A 539 -94.25 -2.38 2.40
N ASP A 540 -94.31 -3.54 3.05
CA ASP A 540 -93.25 -4.55 2.98
C ASP A 540 -93.08 -5.06 1.55
N ASN A 541 -94.19 -5.42 0.88
CA ASN A 541 -94.20 -5.79 -0.54
C ASN A 541 -93.66 -4.68 -1.46
N ALA A 542 -94.01 -3.42 -1.22
CA ALA A 542 -93.52 -2.29 -2.01
C ALA A 542 -92.03 -2.01 -1.80
N SER A 543 -91.49 -2.31 -0.60
CA SER A 543 -90.07 -2.16 -0.30
C SER A 543 -89.21 -3.37 -0.69
N ALA A 544 -89.79 -4.57 -0.78
CA ALA A 544 -89.03 -5.82 -0.95
C ALA A 544 -88.12 -5.82 -2.19
N LEU A 545 -88.64 -5.43 -3.35
CA LEU A 545 -87.86 -5.36 -4.60
C LEU A 545 -86.74 -4.33 -4.53
N LEU A 546 -86.98 -3.18 -3.89
CA LEU A 546 -85.96 -2.13 -3.73
C LEU A 546 -84.85 -2.57 -2.76
N ILE A 547 -85.20 -3.32 -1.70
CA ILE A 547 -84.24 -3.90 -0.75
C ILE A 547 -83.38 -4.97 -1.44
N GLU A 548 -83.97 -5.82 -2.29
CA GLU A 548 -83.25 -6.83 -3.06
C GLU A 548 -82.28 -6.18 -4.08
N GLN A 549 -82.76 -5.20 -4.85
CA GLN A 549 -81.93 -4.43 -5.78
C GLN A 549 -80.80 -3.66 -5.07
N GLN A 550 -81.08 -3.09 -3.89
CA GLN A 550 -80.06 -2.43 -3.08
C GLN A 550 -79.00 -3.43 -2.61
N ALA A 551 -79.39 -4.61 -2.12
CA ALA A 551 -78.45 -5.64 -1.67
C ALA A 551 -77.58 -6.19 -2.82
N GLU A 552 -78.14 -6.36 -4.02
CA GLU A 552 -77.37 -6.75 -5.21
C GLU A 552 -76.39 -5.65 -5.62
N ALA A 553 -76.82 -4.39 -5.62
CA ALA A 553 -75.96 -3.25 -5.92
C ALA A 553 -74.84 -3.06 -4.88
N GLU A 554 -75.12 -3.27 -3.58
CA GLU A 554 -74.12 -3.25 -2.50
C GLU A 554 -73.08 -4.37 -2.67
N HIS A 555 -73.53 -5.58 -3.07
CA HIS A 555 -72.62 -6.68 -3.36
C HIS A 555 -71.72 -6.40 -4.56
N ASN A 556 -72.27 -5.84 -5.65
CA ASN A 556 -71.52 -5.44 -6.83
C ASN A 556 -70.50 -4.32 -6.52
N GLN A 557 -70.88 -3.33 -5.71
CA GLN A 557 -70.00 -2.25 -5.23
C GLN A 557 -68.81 -2.81 -4.44
N HIS A 558 -69.06 -3.80 -3.57
CA HIS A 558 -68.03 -4.48 -2.80
C HIS A 558 -67.04 -5.26 -3.71
N ILE A 559 -67.54 -5.97 -4.73
CA ILE A 559 -66.69 -6.66 -5.72
C ILE A 559 -65.82 -5.66 -6.49
N LEU A 560 -66.39 -4.55 -6.96
CA LEU A 560 -65.64 -3.50 -7.67
C LEU A 560 -64.57 -2.89 -6.76
N SER A 561 -64.86 -2.67 -5.48
CA SER A 561 -63.91 -2.18 -4.48
C SER A 561 -62.74 -3.15 -4.24
N GLN A 562 -63.00 -4.47 -4.24
CA GLN A 562 -61.93 -5.48 -4.17
C GLN A 562 -61.08 -5.51 -5.45
N GLN A 563 -61.70 -5.37 -6.62
CA GLN A 563 -60.98 -5.28 -7.90
C GLN A 563 -60.09 -4.03 -7.97
N LEU A 564 -60.56 -2.89 -7.45
CA LEU A 564 -59.76 -1.67 -7.32
C LEU A 564 -58.51 -1.89 -6.46
N GLN A 565 -58.66 -2.49 -5.26
CA GLN A 565 -57.53 -2.76 -4.36
C GLN A 565 -56.47 -3.68 -4.97
N GLU A 566 -56.88 -4.75 -5.66
CA GLU A 566 -55.92 -5.66 -6.31
C GLU A 566 -55.26 -4.99 -7.53
N ALA A 567 -55.99 -4.18 -8.30
CA ALA A 567 -55.42 -3.39 -9.39
C ALA A 567 -54.42 -2.32 -8.89
N GLU A 568 -54.71 -1.64 -7.78
CA GLU A 568 -53.78 -0.67 -7.14
C GLU A 568 -52.49 -1.36 -6.66
N LYS A 569 -52.61 -2.57 -6.12
CA LYS A 569 -51.46 -3.41 -5.73
C LYS A 569 -50.64 -3.86 -6.93
N GLN A 570 -51.27 -4.33 -8.00
CA GLN A 570 -50.59 -4.71 -9.25
C GLN A 570 -49.86 -3.53 -9.89
N ARG A 571 -50.51 -2.36 -9.96
CA ARG A 571 -49.91 -1.09 -10.42
C ARG A 571 -48.69 -0.70 -9.59
N THR A 572 -48.74 -0.88 -8.27
CA THR A 572 -47.62 -0.59 -7.36
C THR A 572 -46.45 -1.55 -7.60
N GLN A 573 -46.70 -2.84 -7.78
CA GLN A 573 -45.68 -3.83 -8.15
C GLN A 573 -45.03 -3.50 -9.50
N LEU A 574 -45.83 -3.18 -10.52
CA LEU A 574 -45.33 -2.77 -11.83
C LEU A 574 -44.47 -1.50 -11.76
N LEU A 575 -44.80 -0.55 -10.88
CA LEU A 575 -44.00 0.66 -10.67
C LEU A 575 -42.63 0.35 -10.04
N GLU A 576 -42.57 -0.57 -9.07
CA GLU A 576 -41.30 -1.05 -8.50
C GLU A 576 -40.45 -1.80 -9.53
N ASP A 577 -41.07 -2.63 -10.37
CA ASP A 577 -40.37 -3.37 -11.43
C ASP A 577 -39.89 -2.47 -12.57
N LEU A 578 -40.67 -1.42 -12.93
CA LEU A 578 -40.23 -0.35 -13.82
C LEU A 578 -39.02 0.39 -13.27
N GLN A 579 -38.97 0.67 -11.97
CA GLN A 579 -37.84 1.37 -11.34
C GLN A 579 -36.54 0.56 -11.44
N LYS A 580 -36.60 -0.79 -11.41
CA LYS A 580 -35.42 -1.67 -11.56
C LYS A 580 -34.83 -1.67 -12.97
N HIS A 581 -35.61 -1.27 -13.98
CA HIS A 581 -35.19 -1.25 -15.39
C HIS A 581 -35.08 0.16 -15.98
N ALA A 582 -35.34 1.19 -15.18
CA ALA A 582 -35.27 2.59 -15.59
C ALA A 582 -33.81 3.04 -15.85
N ASP A 583 -33.64 3.95 -16.79
CA ASP A 583 -32.34 4.53 -17.12
C ASP A 583 -31.85 5.50 -16.03
N GLY A 584 -30.53 5.51 -15.81
CA GLY A 584 -29.88 6.30 -14.76
C GLY A 584 -29.48 5.49 -13.53
N GLU A 585 -29.62 4.16 -13.54
CA GLU A 585 -29.22 3.26 -12.45
C GLU A 585 -27.80 3.54 -11.94
N ILE A 586 -26.84 3.76 -12.84
CA ILE A 586 -25.43 4.02 -12.50
C ILE A 586 -25.14 5.49 -12.16
N ILE A 587 -26.14 6.38 -12.21
CA ILE A 587 -25.97 7.81 -11.92
C ILE A 587 -26.16 8.03 -10.41
N GLY A 588 -25.07 7.92 -9.66
CA GLY A 588 -25.08 8.10 -8.21
C GLY A 588 -25.55 9.47 -7.73
N ASP A 589 -26.02 9.52 -6.49
CA ASP A 589 -26.59 10.70 -5.81
C ASP A 589 -25.55 11.76 -5.38
N GLY A 590 -24.29 11.60 -5.81
CA GLY A 590 -23.17 12.48 -5.48
C GLY A 590 -22.27 11.99 -4.32
N ARG A 591 -22.57 10.85 -3.69
CA ARG A 591 -21.68 10.24 -2.70
C ARG A 591 -20.39 9.68 -3.34
N ALA A 592 -19.27 9.81 -2.63
CA ALA A 592 -17.96 9.28 -3.04
C ALA A 592 -17.91 7.74 -3.16
N ASP A 593 -18.84 7.04 -2.51
CA ASP A 593 -18.83 5.59 -2.35
C ASP A 593 -19.61 4.81 -3.41
N PHE A 594 -20.13 5.48 -4.47
CA PHE A 594 -21.09 4.86 -5.40
C PHE A 594 -20.46 3.77 -6.30
N THR A 595 -19.34 4.06 -6.95
CA THR A 595 -18.59 3.08 -7.75
C THR A 595 -17.37 2.61 -6.94
N ARG A 596 -17.40 1.37 -6.44
CA ARG A 596 -16.30 0.76 -5.63
C ARG A 596 -15.47 -0.29 -6.37
N GLN A 597 -15.96 -0.77 -7.51
CA GLN A 597 -15.30 -1.72 -8.39
C GLN A 597 -15.41 -1.21 -9.81
N THR A 598 -14.36 -1.39 -10.62
CA THR A 598 -14.36 -0.96 -12.01
C THR A 598 -15.38 -1.76 -12.82
N GLN A 599 -16.32 -1.07 -13.47
CA GLN A 599 -17.34 -1.71 -14.32
C GLN A 599 -16.95 -1.63 -15.80
N HIS A 600 -17.21 -2.70 -16.54
CA HIS A 600 -16.83 -2.85 -17.95
C HIS A 600 -18.07 -2.79 -18.85
N TYR A 601 -18.08 -1.87 -19.82
CA TYR A 601 -19.17 -1.72 -20.78
C TYR A 601 -18.64 -1.88 -22.21
N ASN A 602 -19.19 -2.84 -22.96
CA ASN A 602 -18.70 -3.21 -24.28
C ASN A 602 -19.51 -2.53 -25.39
N PHE A 603 -18.80 -1.93 -26.34
CA PHE A 603 -19.38 -1.12 -27.42
C PHE A 603 -18.81 -1.50 -28.78
N GLU A 604 -19.51 -1.11 -29.83
CA GLU A 604 -19.02 -1.09 -31.20
C GLU A 604 -19.35 0.27 -31.83
N LEU A 605 -18.39 0.90 -32.49
CA LEU A 605 -18.59 2.16 -33.20
C LEU A 605 -17.80 2.12 -34.51
N ALA A 606 -18.48 2.39 -35.63
CA ALA A 606 -17.91 2.33 -36.98
C ALA A 606 -17.17 0.99 -37.29
N GLY A 607 -17.69 -0.13 -36.78
CA GLY A 607 -17.08 -1.46 -36.96
C GLY A 607 -15.83 -1.72 -36.10
N GLN A 608 -15.49 -0.83 -35.15
CA GLN A 608 -14.41 -1.03 -34.18
C GLN A 608 -14.99 -1.41 -32.81
N PRO A 609 -14.67 -2.59 -32.27
CA PRO A 609 -15.06 -2.97 -30.91
C PRO A 609 -14.18 -2.26 -29.88
N PHE A 610 -14.81 -1.66 -28.88
CA PHE A 610 -14.12 -0.97 -27.79
C PHE A 610 -14.83 -1.22 -26.45
N THR A 611 -14.21 -0.81 -25.36
CA THR A 611 -14.70 -1.05 -24.00
C THR A 611 -14.49 0.18 -23.14
N LEU A 612 -15.50 0.61 -22.38
CA LEU A 612 -15.39 1.66 -21.39
C LEU A 612 -15.28 1.07 -19.98
N LEU A 613 -14.33 1.59 -19.20
CA LEU A 613 -14.18 1.28 -17.78
C LEU A 613 -14.71 2.45 -16.94
N ASP A 614 -15.74 2.24 -16.11
CA ASP A 614 -16.17 3.21 -15.10
C ASP A 614 -15.28 3.04 -13.86
N VAL A 615 -14.37 3.99 -13.63
CA VAL A 615 -13.37 3.91 -12.56
C VAL A 615 -13.86 4.68 -11.32
N PRO A 616 -13.65 4.14 -10.09
CA PRO A 616 -13.98 4.82 -8.84
C PRO A 616 -13.53 6.29 -8.75
N GLY A 617 -14.30 7.09 -8.01
CA GLY A 617 -13.97 8.51 -7.75
C GLY A 617 -12.70 8.69 -6.92
N ILE A 618 -11.94 9.73 -7.24
CA ILE A 618 -10.55 9.93 -6.76
C ILE A 618 -10.44 10.83 -5.53
N GLU A 619 -11.57 11.06 -4.83
CA GLU A 619 -11.68 11.98 -3.71
C GLU A 619 -12.21 11.24 -2.47
N GLY A 620 -11.35 10.99 -1.49
CA GLY A 620 -11.77 10.47 -0.17
C GLY A 620 -10.93 9.31 0.35
N LYS A 621 -11.56 8.16 0.63
CA LYS A 621 -10.93 6.98 1.25
C LYS A 621 -10.19 6.10 0.22
N GLU A 622 -9.30 6.73 -0.53
CA GLU A 622 -8.68 6.18 -1.75
C GLU A 622 -7.92 4.85 -1.54
N GLY A 623 -7.37 4.61 -0.35
CA GLY A 623 -6.68 3.35 -0.01
C GLY A 623 -7.56 2.09 -0.08
N LEU A 624 -8.88 2.22 -0.23
CA LEU A 624 -9.80 1.11 -0.46
C LEU A 624 -10.04 0.78 -1.96
N VAL A 625 -9.66 1.68 -2.87
CA VAL A 625 -9.94 1.57 -4.33
C VAL A 625 -8.72 1.76 -5.22
N LEU A 626 -7.55 2.08 -4.64
CA LEU A 626 -6.30 2.33 -5.37
C LEU A 626 -5.93 1.19 -6.34
N SER A 627 -6.05 -0.07 -5.91
CA SER A 627 -5.71 -1.24 -6.73
C SER A 627 -6.70 -1.53 -7.87
N GLU A 628 -7.93 -1.00 -7.80
CA GLU A 628 -8.91 -1.04 -8.90
C GLU A 628 -8.66 0.09 -9.90
N ILE A 629 -8.23 1.26 -9.40
CA ILE A 629 -7.77 2.40 -10.22
C ILE A 629 -6.51 2.00 -11.01
N GLU A 630 -5.49 1.48 -10.33
CA GLU A 630 -4.23 1.04 -10.94
C GLU A 630 -4.49 0.01 -12.05
N ARG A 631 -5.30 -1.01 -11.77
CA ARG A 631 -5.65 -2.03 -12.76
C ARG A 631 -6.39 -1.42 -13.95
N ALA A 632 -7.38 -0.56 -13.73
CA ALA A 632 -8.12 0.07 -14.81
C ALA A 632 -7.24 0.94 -15.72
N VAL A 633 -6.30 1.71 -15.15
CA VAL A 633 -5.39 2.56 -15.94
C VAL A 633 -4.31 1.72 -16.66
N GLN A 634 -3.81 0.65 -16.03
CA GLN A 634 -2.90 -0.31 -16.69
C GLN A 634 -3.56 -1.03 -17.88
N THR A 635 -4.83 -1.38 -17.76
CA THR A 635 -5.64 -2.01 -18.81
C THR A 635 -5.99 -1.02 -19.95
N ALA A 636 -6.12 0.27 -19.65
CA ALA A 636 -6.58 1.26 -20.62
C ALA A 636 -5.51 1.64 -21.67
N HIS A 637 -5.98 1.79 -22.91
CA HIS A 637 -5.24 2.39 -24.03
C HIS A 637 -5.41 3.91 -24.08
N ALA A 638 -6.54 4.42 -23.57
CA ALA A 638 -6.79 5.83 -23.37
C ALA A 638 -7.51 6.10 -22.05
N VAL A 639 -7.28 7.27 -21.45
CA VAL A 639 -7.92 7.74 -20.22
C VAL A 639 -8.65 9.05 -20.52
N PHE A 640 -9.95 9.07 -20.24
CA PHE A 640 -10.72 10.30 -20.13
C PHE A 640 -10.68 10.79 -18.68
N TYR A 641 -9.96 11.88 -18.43
CA TYR A 641 -10.06 12.62 -17.18
C TYR A 641 -11.28 13.54 -17.22
N VAL A 642 -12.33 13.18 -16.48
CA VAL A 642 -13.59 13.95 -16.41
C VAL A 642 -13.55 14.90 -15.23
N THR A 643 -13.71 16.19 -15.49
CA THR A 643 -13.86 17.24 -14.48
C THR A 643 -15.11 18.08 -14.74
N ASN A 644 -15.63 18.71 -13.68
CA ASN A 644 -16.70 19.70 -13.78
C ASN A 644 -16.20 21.14 -13.58
N GLN A 645 -14.88 21.32 -13.44
CA GLN A 645 -14.22 22.62 -13.28
C GLN A 645 -13.44 22.96 -14.56
N ALA A 646 -13.45 24.23 -14.95
CA ALA A 646 -12.69 24.71 -16.11
C ALA A 646 -11.22 25.05 -15.75
N ALA A 647 -10.88 25.02 -14.45
CA ALA A 647 -9.53 25.24 -13.94
C ALA A 647 -8.70 23.95 -13.99
N PRO A 648 -7.35 24.03 -14.04
CA PRO A 648 -6.48 22.88 -13.80
C PRO A 648 -6.79 22.23 -12.44
N PRO A 649 -6.66 20.89 -12.32
CA PRO A 649 -6.75 20.23 -11.02
C PRO A 649 -5.64 20.75 -10.10
N GLN A 650 -5.85 20.67 -8.79
CA GLN A 650 -4.79 20.97 -7.82
C GLN A 650 -3.58 20.06 -8.09
N THR A 651 -2.46 20.67 -8.51
CA THR A 651 -1.12 20.10 -8.32
C THR A 651 -0.79 20.13 -6.83
N GLY A 652 0.13 19.27 -6.38
CA GLY A 652 0.61 19.22 -5.00
C GLY A 652 1.48 20.42 -4.59
N GLU A 653 1.40 21.55 -5.29
CA GLU A 653 2.23 22.75 -5.11
C GLU A 653 1.87 23.50 -3.81
N GLY A 654 2.28 22.93 -2.67
CA GLY A 654 2.18 23.56 -1.35
C GLY A 654 2.17 22.58 -0.17
N GLU A 655 1.70 21.34 -0.37
CA GLU A 655 1.52 20.33 0.70
C GLU A 655 2.13 18.97 0.31
N GLU A 656 3.39 18.71 0.69
CA GLU A 656 4.16 17.55 0.25
C GLU A 656 3.58 16.16 0.62
N GLN A 657 2.60 16.09 1.52
CA GLN A 657 1.96 14.83 1.92
C GLN A 657 0.73 14.45 1.07
N ARG A 658 0.34 15.28 0.09
CA ARG A 658 -0.85 15.04 -0.73
C ARG A 658 -0.55 15.21 -2.21
N LYS A 659 -0.23 14.08 -2.88
CA LYS A 659 -0.19 14.01 -4.35
C LYS A 659 -1.49 14.58 -4.91
N GLY A 660 -1.39 15.55 -5.80
CA GLY A 660 -2.53 16.11 -6.50
C GLY A 660 -3.13 15.11 -7.50
N THR A 661 -4.25 15.51 -8.11
CA THR A 661 -4.94 14.66 -9.10
C THR A 661 -4.04 14.37 -10.31
N LEU A 662 -3.20 15.32 -10.71
CA LEU A 662 -2.31 15.20 -11.87
C LEU A 662 -1.15 14.23 -11.61
N GLU A 663 -0.58 14.27 -10.41
CA GLU A 663 0.52 13.40 -10.00
C GLU A 663 0.05 11.95 -9.86
N LYS A 664 -1.16 11.71 -9.34
CA LYS A 664 -1.80 10.38 -9.32
C LYS A 664 -2.07 9.86 -10.73
N ILE A 665 -2.61 10.71 -11.62
CA ILE A 665 -2.79 10.37 -13.04
C ILE A 665 -1.45 9.95 -13.64
N LYS A 666 -0.39 10.76 -13.46
CA LYS A 666 0.95 10.51 -14.00
C LYS A 666 1.62 9.24 -13.45
N GLU A 667 1.39 8.89 -12.19
CA GLU A 667 1.95 7.70 -11.54
C GLU A 667 1.31 6.39 -12.03
N HIS A 668 0.01 6.41 -12.35
CA HIS A 668 -0.72 5.22 -12.78
C HIS A 668 -0.81 5.04 -14.30
N LEU A 669 -0.57 6.10 -15.08
CA LEU A 669 -0.53 6.02 -16.55
C LEU A 669 0.66 5.21 -17.05
N GLY A 670 0.39 4.19 -17.86
CA GLY A 670 1.42 3.52 -18.65
C GLY A 670 2.02 4.46 -19.69
N SER A 671 3.28 4.20 -20.08
CA SER A 671 4.12 5.08 -20.92
C SER A 671 3.64 5.31 -22.36
N GLN A 672 2.41 4.95 -22.72
CA GLN A 672 1.77 5.19 -24.02
C GLN A 672 0.24 5.47 -23.95
N THR A 673 -0.37 5.54 -22.77
CA THR A 673 -1.83 5.73 -22.64
C THR A 673 -2.24 7.15 -23.06
N GLU A 674 -3.17 7.30 -24.01
CA GLU A 674 -3.61 8.63 -24.48
C GLU A 674 -4.51 9.31 -23.43
N VAL A 675 -4.18 10.53 -23.01
CA VAL A 675 -4.95 11.27 -21.99
C VAL A 675 -5.72 12.41 -22.61
N TRP A 676 -7.01 12.44 -22.34
CA TRP A 676 -7.97 13.41 -22.84
C TRP A 676 -8.74 14.01 -21.66
N THR A 677 -8.93 15.34 -21.63
CA THR A 677 -9.74 15.97 -20.58
C THR A 677 -11.17 16.15 -21.07
N ILE A 678 -12.16 15.74 -20.28
CA ILE A 678 -13.57 15.98 -20.55
C ILE A 678 -14.09 16.99 -19.55
N PHE A 679 -14.33 18.23 -20.00
CA PHE A 679 -14.98 19.24 -19.19
C PHE A 679 -16.50 19.06 -19.29
N ASN A 680 -17.09 18.43 -18.28
CA ASN A 680 -18.52 18.24 -18.16
C ASN A 680 -19.16 19.45 -17.46
N LYS A 681 -19.61 20.43 -18.24
CA LYS A 681 -20.27 21.63 -17.72
C LYS A 681 -21.61 21.27 -17.08
N LYS A 682 -21.77 21.56 -15.78
CA LYS A 682 -23.02 21.31 -15.03
C LYS A 682 -24.12 22.26 -15.48
N ILE A 683 -25.04 21.78 -16.32
CA ILE A 683 -26.24 22.52 -16.76
C ILE A 683 -27.50 21.80 -16.27
N THR A 684 -28.22 22.43 -15.36
CA THR A 684 -29.52 21.94 -14.82
C THR A 684 -30.72 22.60 -15.49
N ASN A 685 -30.53 23.73 -16.18
CA ASN A 685 -31.57 24.45 -16.91
C ASN A 685 -31.05 24.93 -18.29
N PRO A 686 -31.16 24.09 -19.33
CA PRO A 686 -30.76 24.42 -20.71
C PRO A 686 -31.28 25.75 -21.24
N LYS A 687 -32.50 26.17 -20.88
CA LYS A 687 -33.14 27.39 -21.41
C LYS A 687 -32.33 28.67 -21.16
N HIS A 688 -31.65 28.77 -20.01
CA HIS A 688 -30.84 29.95 -19.71
C HIS A 688 -29.37 29.80 -20.14
N SER A 689 -28.94 28.58 -20.46
CA SER A 689 -27.52 28.25 -20.72
C SER A 689 -27.21 27.96 -22.20
N LEU A 690 -28.17 27.47 -23.00
CA LEU A 690 -27.96 26.95 -24.36
C LEU A 690 -28.87 27.61 -25.44
N THR A 691 -29.81 28.46 -25.04
CA THR A 691 -30.58 29.31 -25.97
C THR A 691 -29.68 30.46 -26.43
N ASP A 692 -29.50 30.57 -27.75
CA ASP A 692 -28.70 31.60 -28.44
C ASP A 692 -27.28 31.83 -27.87
N ARG A 693 -26.71 30.80 -27.27
CA ARG A 693 -25.42 30.83 -26.57
C ARG A 693 -24.60 29.58 -26.90
N PRO A 694 -23.26 29.70 -27.08
CA PRO A 694 -22.38 28.55 -27.12
C PRO A 694 -22.36 27.84 -25.76
N LEU A 695 -21.98 26.55 -25.76
CA LEU A 695 -21.88 25.76 -24.53
C LEU A 695 -20.94 26.41 -23.49
N THR A 696 -19.80 26.92 -23.93
CA THR A 696 -18.77 27.56 -23.10
C THR A 696 -18.68 29.07 -23.36
N SER A 697 -18.48 29.85 -22.29
CA SER A 697 -18.22 31.29 -22.37
C SER A 697 -16.76 31.58 -22.77
N ASN A 698 -16.45 32.84 -23.08
CA ASN A 698 -15.08 33.27 -23.38
C ASN A 698 -14.14 33.05 -22.18
N ASP A 699 -14.61 33.34 -20.96
CA ASP A 699 -13.82 33.17 -19.73
C ASP A 699 -13.60 31.68 -19.39
N GLU A 700 -14.60 30.83 -19.65
CA GLU A 700 -14.45 29.37 -19.55
C GLU A 700 -13.46 28.87 -20.61
N ASN A 701 -13.53 29.32 -21.86
CA ASN A 701 -12.58 28.93 -22.90
C ASN A 701 -11.14 29.35 -22.58
N ALA A 702 -10.93 30.52 -21.98
CA ALA A 702 -9.63 30.95 -21.48
C ALA A 702 -9.13 30.08 -20.32
N SER A 703 -10.02 29.72 -19.38
CA SER A 703 -9.70 28.82 -18.27
C SER A 703 -9.33 27.41 -18.76
N LEU A 704 -10.11 26.89 -19.71
CA LEU A 704 -9.89 25.59 -20.36
C LEU A 704 -8.57 25.55 -21.12
N ALA A 705 -8.12 26.65 -21.73
CA ALA A 705 -6.81 26.73 -22.36
C ALA A 705 -5.66 26.62 -21.33
N GLY A 706 -5.79 27.24 -20.16
CA GLY A 706 -4.82 27.10 -19.07
C GLY A 706 -4.81 25.70 -18.43
N LEU A 707 -5.97 25.05 -18.33
CA LEU A 707 -6.09 23.63 -18.00
C LEU A 707 -5.35 22.76 -19.05
N ASP A 708 -5.56 23.02 -20.34
CA ASP A 708 -4.92 22.29 -21.44
C ASP A 708 -3.38 22.42 -21.42
N GLU A 709 -2.87 23.62 -21.12
CA GLU A 709 -1.45 23.92 -20.94
C GLU A 709 -0.86 23.14 -19.75
N LYS A 710 -1.51 23.20 -18.57
CA LYS A 710 -1.06 22.49 -17.35
C LYS A 710 -1.11 20.96 -17.51
N MET A 711 -2.13 20.42 -18.17
CA MET A 711 -2.20 18.99 -18.51
C MET A 711 -1.04 18.58 -19.43
N ARG A 712 -0.72 19.40 -20.45
CA ARG A 712 0.37 19.15 -21.40
C ARG A 712 1.76 19.29 -20.77
N GLU A 713 1.94 20.22 -19.84
CA GLU A 713 3.15 20.38 -19.03
C GLU A 713 3.43 19.11 -18.20
N GLN A 714 2.41 18.59 -17.50
CA GLN A 714 2.59 17.45 -16.59
C GLN A 714 2.70 16.10 -17.29
N LEU A 715 1.93 15.88 -18.36
CA LEU A 715 1.80 14.58 -19.03
C LEU A 715 2.52 14.50 -20.39
N GLY A 716 3.08 15.61 -20.87
CA GLY A 716 3.88 15.67 -22.10
C GLY A 716 3.16 15.09 -23.32
N ALA A 717 3.85 14.20 -24.04
CA ALA A 717 3.36 13.59 -25.28
C ALA A 717 2.16 12.64 -25.11
N HIS A 718 1.76 12.30 -23.88
CA HIS A 718 0.59 11.47 -23.60
C HIS A 718 -0.71 12.27 -23.62
N TYR A 719 -0.65 13.57 -23.36
CA TYR A 719 -1.82 14.44 -23.42
C TYR A 719 -2.26 14.74 -24.85
N ARG A 720 -3.55 15.04 -25.03
CA ARG A 720 -4.17 15.40 -26.30
C ARG A 720 -4.76 16.81 -26.22
N GLU A 721 -6.04 16.91 -25.91
CA GLU A 721 -6.82 18.16 -25.82
C GLU A 721 -8.00 18.00 -24.84
N VAL A 722 -8.53 19.13 -24.36
CA VAL A 722 -9.76 19.21 -23.60
C VAL A 722 -10.99 19.29 -24.51
N PHE A 723 -12.00 18.48 -24.21
CA PHE A 723 -13.29 18.48 -24.90
C PHE A 723 -14.42 18.93 -23.95
N PRO A 724 -15.05 20.08 -24.19
CA PRO A 724 -16.18 20.56 -23.39
C PRO A 724 -17.51 19.97 -23.88
N LEU A 725 -18.31 19.44 -22.96
CA LEU A 725 -19.67 18.91 -23.20
C LEU A 725 -20.58 19.14 -21.98
N THR A 726 -21.86 18.76 -22.05
CA THR A 726 -22.72 18.66 -20.85
C THR A 726 -23.52 17.36 -20.82
N ALA A 727 -23.30 16.55 -19.80
CA ALA A 727 -23.83 15.19 -19.74
C ALA A 727 -25.31 15.13 -19.35
N LEU A 728 -25.77 15.95 -18.40
CA LEU A 728 -27.14 15.85 -17.86
C LEU A 728 -28.24 16.20 -18.88
N PRO A 729 -28.14 17.29 -19.66
CA PRO A 729 -29.12 17.56 -20.73
C PRO A 729 -29.11 16.49 -21.82
N ALA A 730 -27.92 15.97 -22.16
CA ALA A 730 -27.77 14.91 -23.15
C ALA A 730 -28.41 13.60 -22.68
N PHE A 731 -28.19 13.21 -21.42
CA PHE A 731 -28.80 12.05 -20.78
C PHE A 731 -30.33 12.11 -20.85
N LEU A 732 -30.92 13.22 -20.38
CA LEU A 732 -32.38 13.40 -20.37
C LEU A 732 -32.99 13.47 -21.78
N ALA A 733 -32.23 13.91 -22.78
CA ALA A 733 -32.64 13.88 -24.19
C ALA A 733 -32.50 12.49 -24.84
N SER A 734 -31.54 11.67 -24.38
CA SER A 734 -31.20 10.38 -25.00
C SER A 734 -32.22 9.26 -24.77
N THR A 735 -33.06 9.38 -23.73
CA THR A 735 -34.01 8.33 -23.32
C THR A 735 -35.31 8.90 -22.75
N ASP A 736 -36.37 8.11 -22.82
CA ASP A 736 -37.66 8.24 -22.15
C ASP A 736 -37.94 7.11 -21.15
N HIS A 737 -36.99 6.19 -20.94
CA HIS A 737 -37.14 5.00 -20.08
C HIS A 737 -36.97 5.35 -18.59
N PHE A 738 -37.71 6.35 -18.12
CA PHE A 738 -37.72 6.80 -16.74
C PHE A 738 -39.00 6.32 -16.04
N SER A 739 -38.86 5.84 -14.80
CA SER A 739 -40.02 5.47 -13.99
C SER A 739 -41.03 6.63 -13.91
N PRO A 740 -42.36 6.36 -14.03
CA PRO A 740 -43.40 7.36 -13.83
C PRO A 740 -43.17 8.23 -12.60
N ASP A 741 -43.55 9.51 -12.70
CA ASP A 741 -43.37 10.52 -11.64
C ASP A 741 -41.94 10.82 -11.14
N SER A 742 -40.91 10.17 -11.67
CA SER A 742 -39.53 10.38 -11.25
C SER A 742 -39.05 11.83 -11.47
N GLN A 743 -38.00 12.24 -10.74
CA GLN A 743 -37.36 13.53 -10.98
C GLN A 743 -36.76 13.63 -12.39
N HIS A 744 -36.35 12.50 -12.99
CA HIS A 744 -35.80 12.51 -14.35
C HIS A 744 -36.89 12.79 -15.39
N THR A 745 -38.05 12.16 -15.27
CA THR A 745 -39.25 12.46 -16.10
C THR A 745 -39.60 13.95 -16.02
N LYS A 746 -39.80 14.47 -14.79
CA LYS A 746 -40.15 15.89 -14.56
C LYS A 746 -39.10 16.88 -15.09
N ARG A 747 -37.81 16.53 -15.04
CA ARG A 747 -36.72 17.35 -15.61
C ARG A 747 -36.69 17.26 -17.14
N ARG A 748 -36.87 16.06 -17.70
CA ARG A 748 -36.94 15.81 -19.14
C ARG A 748 -38.07 16.60 -19.78
N ASP A 749 -39.29 16.49 -19.27
CA ASP A 749 -40.46 17.16 -19.82
C ASP A 749 -40.29 18.69 -19.82
N LYS A 750 -39.74 19.23 -18.73
CA LYS A 750 -39.39 20.65 -18.62
C LYS A 750 -38.31 21.09 -19.62
N MET A 751 -37.33 20.25 -19.94
CA MET A 751 -36.31 20.56 -20.94
C MET A 751 -36.84 20.44 -22.37
N LEU A 752 -37.66 19.42 -22.65
CA LEU A 752 -38.24 19.16 -23.96
C LEU A 752 -39.39 20.11 -24.32
N ALA A 753 -39.93 20.86 -23.35
CA ALA A 753 -40.82 21.99 -23.61
C ALA A 753 -40.12 23.17 -24.31
N ASP A 754 -38.79 23.28 -24.21
CA ASP A 754 -37.99 24.39 -24.74
C ASP A 754 -37.05 24.00 -25.90
N PHE A 755 -36.76 22.71 -26.09
CA PHE A 755 -35.83 22.19 -27.10
C PHE A 755 -36.28 20.81 -27.59
N SER A 756 -36.01 20.42 -28.84
CA SER A 756 -36.16 19.02 -29.23
C SER A 756 -35.01 18.15 -28.68
N ALA A 757 -35.24 16.83 -28.57
CA ALA A 757 -34.19 15.91 -28.13
C ALA A 757 -32.95 15.91 -29.04
N PRO A 758 -33.06 15.92 -30.39
CA PRO A 758 -31.93 16.15 -31.28
C PRO A 758 -31.18 17.45 -31.01
N ASP A 759 -31.88 18.58 -30.84
CA ASP A 759 -31.25 19.89 -30.58
C ASP A 759 -30.44 19.89 -29.29
N LEU A 760 -30.93 19.21 -28.23
CA LEU A 760 -30.19 19.06 -26.97
C LEU A 760 -28.96 18.17 -27.12
N LEU A 761 -29.03 17.09 -27.91
CA LEU A 761 -27.89 16.21 -28.17
C LEU A 761 -26.79 16.89 -29.00
N GLU A 762 -27.16 17.82 -29.89
CA GLU A 762 -26.23 18.68 -30.61
C GLU A 762 -25.66 19.78 -29.70
N LYS A 763 -26.52 20.59 -29.05
CA LYS A 763 -26.11 21.70 -28.17
C LYS A 763 -25.30 21.26 -26.95
N SER A 764 -25.49 20.03 -26.49
CA SER A 764 -24.67 19.42 -25.43
C SER A 764 -23.28 18.97 -25.89
N ARG A 765 -23.01 19.01 -27.19
CA ARG A 765 -21.82 18.49 -27.89
C ARG A 765 -21.58 16.98 -27.76
N LEU A 766 -22.56 16.21 -27.28
CA LEU A 766 -22.36 14.77 -27.09
C LEU A 766 -22.30 14.01 -28.43
N GLN A 767 -23.05 14.44 -29.46
CA GLN A 767 -22.89 13.90 -30.81
C GLN A 767 -21.48 14.15 -31.37
N SER A 768 -20.94 15.36 -31.19
CA SER A 768 -19.56 15.70 -31.56
C SER A 768 -18.52 14.91 -30.75
N PHE A 769 -18.83 14.54 -29.50
CA PHE A 769 -17.98 13.66 -28.70
C PHE A 769 -17.98 12.22 -29.24
N VAL A 770 -19.14 11.67 -29.62
CA VAL A 770 -19.23 10.36 -30.29
C VAL A 770 -18.47 10.37 -31.63
N GLN A 771 -18.55 11.46 -32.39
CA GLN A 771 -17.73 11.64 -33.60
C GLN A 771 -16.23 11.65 -33.29
N LEU A 772 -15.79 12.30 -32.21
CA LEU A 772 -14.39 12.29 -31.77
C LEU A 772 -13.92 10.87 -31.39
N LEU A 773 -14.75 10.09 -30.69
CA LEU A 773 -14.47 8.68 -30.38
C LEU A 773 -14.19 7.90 -31.67
N GLY A 774 -15.07 7.97 -32.66
CA GLY A 774 -14.91 7.23 -33.92
C GLY A 774 -13.75 7.72 -34.80
N SER A 775 -13.58 9.05 -34.93
CA SER A 775 -12.69 9.66 -35.95
C SER A 775 -11.28 10.05 -35.48
N LYS A 776 -11.04 10.16 -34.16
CA LYS A 776 -9.71 10.45 -33.61
C LYS A 776 -9.21 9.33 -32.70
N LEU A 777 -10.08 8.79 -31.84
CA LEU A 777 -9.65 7.87 -30.78
C LEU A 777 -9.56 6.43 -31.28
N LEU A 778 -10.62 5.90 -31.90
CA LEU A 778 -10.74 4.52 -32.36
C LEU A 778 -10.15 4.28 -33.77
N THR A 779 -9.74 5.34 -34.47
CA THR A 779 -8.98 5.22 -35.71
C THR A 779 -7.66 4.49 -35.44
N ASP A 780 -7.35 3.50 -36.27
CA ASP A 780 -6.22 2.57 -36.11
C ASP A 780 -6.18 1.85 -34.74
N ALA A 781 -7.34 1.64 -34.10
CA ALA A 781 -7.46 0.98 -32.79
C ALA A 781 -6.58 -0.26 -32.64
N LYS A 782 -6.58 -1.19 -33.60
CA LYS A 782 -5.73 -2.39 -33.59
C LYS A 782 -4.24 -2.06 -33.51
N ALA A 783 -3.76 -1.12 -34.33
CA ALA A 783 -2.36 -0.69 -34.30
C ALA A 783 -2.00 0.05 -33.00
N LYS A 784 -2.95 0.83 -32.43
CA LYS A 784 -2.78 1.46 -31.11
C LYS A 784 -2.70 0.43 -29.97
N ILE A 785 -3.55 -0.60 -29.98
CA ILE A 785 -3.53 -1.72 -29.03
C ILE A 785 -2.18 -2.44 -29.10
N THR A 786 -1.79 -2.90 -30.30
CA THR A 786 -0.49 -3.54 -30.54
C THR A 786 0.66 -2.67 -30.04
N ARG A 787 0.74 -1.40 -30.46
CA ARG A 787 1.81 -0.48 -30.06
C ARG A 787 1.85 -0.26 -28.55
N ALA A 788 0.71 -0.05 -27.91
CA ALA A 788 0.64 0.18 -26.47
C ALA A 788 1.15 -1.03 -25.69
N ASN A 789 0.69 -2.23 -26.03
CA ASN A 789 1.03 -3.44 -25.28
C ASN A 789 2.47 -3.92 -25.57
N PHE A 790 2.95 -3.84 -26.82
CA PHE A 790 4.37 -4.09 -27.14
C PHE A 790 5.31 -3.08 -26.42
N ASN A 791 4.91 -1.81 -26.30
CA ASN A 791 5.70 -0.83 -25.55
C ASN A 791 5.65 -1.06 -24.04
N LYS A 792 4.53 -1.53 -23.45
CA LYS A 792 4.48 -1.95 -22.04
C LYS A 792 5.45 -3.11 -21.76
N ALA A 793 5.48 -4.13 -22.63
CA ALA A 793 6.43 -5.25 -22.54
C ALA A 793 7.89 -4.79 -22.71
N LYS A 794 8.15 -3.87 -23.65
CA LYS A 794 9.45 -3.23 -23.84
C LYS A 794 9.91 -2.42 -22.62
N GLU A 795 9.02 -1.65 -21.99
CA GLU A 795 9.35 -0.85 -20.81
C GLU A 795 9.79 -1.74 -19.63
N ALA A 796 9.08 -2.85 -19.40
CA ALA A 796 9.47 -3.85 -18.39
C ALA A 796 10.86 -4.45 -18.71
N LEU A 797 11.09 -4.86 -19.96
CA LEU A 797 12.37 -5.43 -20.39
C LEU A 797 13.54 -4.43 -20.32
N ASP A 798 13.29 -3.15 -20.66
CA ASP A 798 14.27 -2.08 -20.56
C ASP A 798 14.64 -1.78 -19.10
N GLN A 799 13.67 -1.83 -18.17
CA GLN A 799 13.93 -1.71 -16.74
C GLN A 799 14.82 -2.86 -16.24
N THR A 800 14.52 -4.11 -16.61
CA THR A 800 15.37 -5.27 -16.28
C THR A 800 16.78 -5.12 -16.87
N SER A 801 16.90 -4.70 -18.13
CA SER A 801 18.20 -4.50 -18.79
C SER A 801 19.03 -3.41 -18.10
N ARG A 802 18.42 -2.31 -17.64
CA ARG A 802 19.11 -1.27 -16.86
C ARG A 802 19.65 -1.79 -15.53
N ILE A 803 18.88 -2.65 -14.84
CA ILE A 803 19.29 -3.27 -13.57
C ILE A 803 20.47 -4.23 -13.80
N LEU A 804 20.37 -5.12 -14.79
CA LEU A 804 21.43 -6.08 -15.12
C LEU A 804 22.74 -5.40 -15.56
N ASN A 805 22.66 -4.35 -16.38
CA ASN A 805 23.82 -3.54 -16.77
C ASN A 805 24.44 -2.80 -15.56
N GLY A 806 23.63 -2.45 -14.57
CA GLY A 806 24.10 -1.89 -13.30
C GLY A 806 24.96 -2.87 -12.50
N GLU A 807 24.48 -4.11 -12.33
CA GLU A 807 25.24 -5.16 -11.61
C GLU A 807 26.47 -5.65 -12.39
N GLN A 808 26.36 -5.77 -13.72
CA GLN A 808 27.51 -6.09 -14.59
C GLN A 808 28.66 -5.10 -14.40
N ARG A 809 28.36 -3.80 -14.29
CA ARG A 809 29.38 -2.75 -14.07
C ARG A 809 30.05 -2.89 -12.70
N LYS A 810 29.30 -3.18 -11.63
CA LYS A 810 29.88 -3.42 -10.30
C LYS A 810 30.81 -4.63 -10.30
N LEU A 811 30.43 -5.72 -10.95
CA LEU A 811 31.26 -6.92 -11.07
C LEU A 811 32.51 -6.68 -11.93
N ALA A 812 32.44 -5.83 -12.96
CA ALA A 812 33.60 -5.42 -13.75
C ALA A 812 34.63 -4.66 -12.91
N GLU A 813 34.18 -3.62 -12.17
CA GLU A 813 35.03 -2.86 -11.25
C GLU A 813 35.62 -3.72 -10.12
N LEU A 814 34.87 -4.74 -9.66
CA LEU A 814 35.32 -5.71 -8.67
C LEU A 814 36.44 -6.61 -9.21
N SER A 815 36.25 -7.15 -10.43
CA SER A 815 37.23 -8.00 -11.10
C SER A 815 38.54 -7.25 -11.37
N GLU A 816 38.46 -5.99 -11.83
CA GLU A 816 39.63 -5.17 -12.14
C GLU A 816 40.46 -4.86 -10.88
N ARG A 817 39.80 -4.57 -9.75
CA ARG A 817 40.50 -4.34 -8.47
C ARG A 817 41.16 -5.60 -7.92
N LEU A 818 40.51 -6.77 -8.04
CA LEU A 818 41.11 -8.05 -7.62
C LEU A 818 42.37 -8.40 -8.43
N ASP A 819 42.37 -8.08 -9.73
CA ASP A 819 43.52 -8.28 -10.63
C ASP A 819 44.69 -7.36 -10.22
N GLN A 820 44.41 -6.06 -10.04
CA GLN A 820 45.39 -5.05 -9.61
C GLN A 820 45.99 -5.34 -8.22
N ASP A 821 45.16 -5.72 -7.24
CA ASP A 821 45.61 -6.08 -5.89
C ASP A 821 46.38 -7.40 -5.89
N GLY A 822 46.01 -8.35 -6.76
CA GLY A 822 46.73 -9.61 -6.95
C GLY A 822 48.14 -9.39 -7.52
N ASP A 823 48.27 -8.62 -8.58
CA ASP A 823 49.56 -8.23 -9.17
C ASP A 823 50.44 -7.44 -8.20
N SER A 824 49.83 -6.54 -7.42
CA SER A 824 50.52 -5.82 -6.35
C SER A 824 51.06 -6.77 -5.27
N ALA A 825 50.28 -7.76 -4.84
CA ALA A 825 50.69 -8.75 -3.86
C ALA A 825 51.82 -9.66 -4.38
N LYS A 826 51.73 -10.15 -5.63
CA LYS A 826 52.78 -10.91 -6.30
C LYS A 826 54.10 -10.13 -6.35
N SER A 827 54.06 -8.89 -6.83
CA SER A 827 55.23 -8.01 -6.94
C SER A 827 55.89 -7.72 -5.58
N GLN A 828 55.08 -7.46 -4.54
CA GLN A 828 55.57 -7.27 -3.17
C GLN A 828 56.19 -8.55 -2.58
N LEU A 829 55.61 -9.73 -2.84
CA LEU A 829 56.09 -11.00 -2.32
C LEU A 829 57.44 -11.38 -2.95
N ASN A 830 57.55 -11.27 -4.27
CA ASN A 830 58.80 -11.49 -5.01
C ASN A 830 59.89 -10.47 -4.61
N SER A 831 59.54 -9.20 -4.45
CA SER A 831 60.47 -8.16 -3.97
C SER A 831 60.98 -8.45 -2.55
N SER A 832 60.10 -8.91 -1.66
CA SER A 832 60.47 -9.31 -0.29
C SER A 832 61.42 -10.52 -0.29
N PHE A 833 61.23 -11.46 -1.22
CA PHE A 833 62.07 -12.63 -1.39
C PHE A 833 63.46 -12.30 -1.97
N LEU A 834 63.54 -11.43 -2.98
CA LEU A 834 64.82 -10.92 -3.49
C LEU A 834 65.60 -10.18 -2.39
N ALA A 835 64.90 -9.40 -1.56
CA ALA A 835 65.49 -8.72 -0.42
C ALA A 835 65.96 -9.70 0.67
N LEU A 836 65.26 -10.83 0.90
CA LEU A 836 65.77 -11.92 1.73
C LEU A 836 67.06 -12.51 1.14
N LYS A 837 67.08 -12.88 -0.14
CA LYS A 837 68.26 -13.43 -0.83
C LYS A 837 69.50 -12.55 -0.62
N GLN A 838 69.34 -11.23 -0.77
CA GLN A 838 70.45 -10.29 -0.61
C GLN A 838 70.91 -10.19 0.86
N ARG A 839 69.98 -10.08 1.82
CA ARG A 839 70.34 -10.01 3.26
C ARG A 839 70.98 -11.31 3.77
N MET A 840 70.51 -12.47 3.31
CA MET A 840 71.12 -13.78 3.60
C MET A 840 72.61 -13.82 3.24
N ALA A 841 72.95 -13.36 2.02
CA ALA A 841 74.33 -13.32 1.56
C ALA A 841 75.16 -12.31 2.38
N THR A 842 74.70 -11.06 2.48
CA THR A 842 75.45 -9.98 3.15
C THR A 842 75.68 -10.24 4.64
N GLU A 843 74.68 -10.70 5.40
CA GLU A 843 74.85 -10.99 6.83
C GLU A 843 75.74 -12.22 7.07
N GLY A 844 75.62 -13.25 6.22
CA GLY A 844 76.49 -14.43 6.27
C GLY A 844 77.94 -14.10 5.96
N GLU A 845 78.20 -13.32 4.91
CA GLU A 845 79.56 -12.82 4.58
C GLU A 845 80.12 -11.95 5.71
N THR A 846 79.31 -11.06 6.29
CA THR A 846 79.72 -10.20 7.41
C THR A 846 80.16 -11.01 8.63
N LEU A 847 79.48 -12.11 8.94
CA LEU A 847 79.89 -13.00 10.03
C LEU A 847 81.19 -13.78 9.72
N ILE A 848 81.38 -14.18 8.45
CA ILE A 848 82.60 -14.84 7.98
C ILE A 848 83.80 -13.88 8.03
N ASP A 849 83.62 -12.62 7.62
CA ASP A 849 84.67 -11.60 7.69
C ASP A 849 85.00 -11.20 9.14
N ASN A 850 84.00 -11.15 10.03
CA ASN A 850 84.21 -10.95 11.47
C ASN A 850 85.00 -12.12 12.11
N PHE A 851 84.68 -13.36 11.74
CA PHE A 851 85.45 -14.54 12.15
C PHE A 851 86.92 -14.41 11.72
N ALA A 852 87.17 -14.06 10.45
CA ALA A 852 88.52 -13.85 9.95
C ALA A 852 89.25 -12.72 10.70
N SER A 853 88.61 -11.58 10.90
CA SER A 853 89.19 -10.44 11.63
C SER A 853 89.54 -10.81 13.09
N ASN A 854 88.64 -11.50 13.81
CA ASN A 854 88.87 -11.92 15.18
C ASN A 854 90.02 -12.93 15.31
N VAL A 855 90.09 -13.93 14.40
CA VAL A 855 91.18 -14.90 14.36
C VAL A 855 92.51 -14.18 14.09
N ARG A 856 92.58 -13.33 13.05
CA ARG A 856 93.78 -12.53 12.73
C ARG A 856 94.26 -11.73 13.95
N ASN A 857 93.39 -10.95 14.56
CA ASN A 857 93.74 -10.07 15.68
C ASN A 857 94.25 -10.84 16.90
N LYS A 858 93.60 -11.96 17.25
CA LYS A 858 93.99 -12.82 18.38
C LYS A 858 95.30 -13.56 18.13
N VAL A 859 95.58 -13.94 16.88
CA VAL A 859 96.85 -14.59 16.49
C VAL A 859 97.99 -13.58 16.43
N TYR A 860 97.74 -12.35 15.98
CA TYR A 860 98.78 -11.31 15.90
C TYR A 860 99.26 -10.85 17.26
N ALA A 861 98.38 -10.80 18.27
CA ALA A 861 98.76 -10.57 19.66
C ALA A 861 99.67 -11.69 20.22
N LEU A 862 99.41 -12.96 19.86
CA LEU A 862 100.22 -14.12 20.27
C LEU A 862 101.61 -14.19 19.61
N ILE A 863 101.85 -13.44 18.53
CA ILE A 863 103.13 -13.39 17.80
C ILE A 863 104.07 -12.31 18.38
N GLU A 864 103.55 -11.37 19.18
CA GLU A 864 104.38 -10.32 19.79
C GLU A 864 105.15 -10.81 21.01
N ASP A 865 104.58 -11.68 21.82
CA ASP A 865 105.29 -12.46 22.85
C ASP A 865 106.16 -13.56 22.21
N ASP A 866 107.42 -13.70 22.64
CA ASP A 866 108.41 -14.58 22.01
C ASP A 866 108.26 -16.05 22.48
N ILE A 867 107.23 -16.73 21.99
CA ILE A 867 106.80 -18.07 22.45
C ILE A 867 107.28 -19.23 21.57
N SER A 868 107.37 -20.43 22.16
CA SER A 868 107.85 -21.63 21.48
C SER A 868 106.86 -22.19 20.44
N SER A 869 107.40 -22.87 19.41
CA SER A 869 106.66 -23.49 18.29
C SER A 869 105.42 -24.26 18.73
N ASP A 870 105.53 -25.10 19.76
CA ASP A 870 104.46 -26.04 20.11
C ASP A 870 103.38 -25.40 20.99
N TYR A 871 103.77 -24.46 21.86
CA TYR A 871 102.81 -23.63 22.61
C TYR A 871 102.01 -22.70 21.67
N PHE A 872 102.65 -22.18 20.62
CA PHE A 872 101.97 -21.41 19.57
C PHE A 872 100.95 -22.26 18.81
N LYS A 873 101.29 -23.51 18.42
CA LYS A 873 100.36 -24.43 17.71
C LYS A 873 99.09 -24.73 18.51
N ASP A 874 99.23 -25.06 19.80
CA ASP A 874 98.09 -25.39 20.66
C ASP A 874 97.23 -24.14 20.97
N SER A 875 97.88 -22.99 21.19
CA SER A 875 97.19 -21.71 21.41
C SER A 875 96.42 -21.25 20.16
N LEU A 876 97.05 -21.32 18.99
CA LEU A 876 96.47 -21.00 17.69
C LEU A 876 95.22 -21.84 17.41
N ARG A 877 95.35 -23.17 17.57
CA ARG A 877 94.23 -24.11 17.47
C ARG A 877 93.09 -23.76 18.43
N SER A 878 93.40 -23.50 19.70
CA SER A 878 92.41 -23.11 20.71
C SER A 878 91.68 -21.80 20.37
N LYS A 879 92.36 -20.78 19.81
CA LYS A 879 91.71 -19.52 19.39
C LYS A 879 90.82 -19.71 18.16
N ILE A 880 91.24 -20.54 17.21
CA ILE A 880 90.45 -20.88 16.01
C ILE A 880 89.20 -21.65 16.43
N ASP A 881 89.34 -22.74 17.20
CA ASP A 881 88.23 -23.56 17.67
C ASP A 881 87.21 -22.74 18.48
N ALA A 882 87.66 -21.72 19.23
CA ALA A 882 86.80 -20.80 19.97
C ALA A 882 86.01 -19.84 19.07
N GLU A 883 86.65 -19.14 18.12
CA GLU A 883 85.95 -18.26 17.17
C GLU A 883 85.05 -19.04 16.20
N GLN A 884 85.44 -20.26 15.86
CA GLN A 884 84.65 -21.21 15.08
C GLN A 884 83.37 -21.63 15.80
N THR A 885 83.47 -21.93 17.10
CA THR A 885 82.31 -22.22 17.96
C THR A 885 81.38 -20.99 18.03
N HIS A 886 81.96 -19.79 18.08
CA HIS A 886 81.23 -18.53 18.06
C HIS A 886 80.48 -18.31 16.72
N LEU A 887 81.16 -18.44 15.57
CA LEU A 887 80.55 -18.35 14.23
C LEU A 887 79.43 -19.38 14.04
N SER A 888 79.70 -20.65 14.37
CA SER A 888 78.71 -21.74 14.30
C SER A 888 77.49 -21.51 15.20
N GLY A 889 77.65 -20.78 16.31
CA GLY A 889 76.57 -20.41 17.22
C GLY A 889 75.84 -19.10 16.88
N GLN A 890 76.37 -18.28 15.98
CA GLN A 890 75.77 -17.01 15.54
C GLN A 890 75.14 -17.09 14.15
N LEU A 891 75.78 -17.74 13.18
CA LEU A 891 75.31 -17.80 11.79
C LEU A 891 73.88 -18.35 11.66
N PRO A 892 73.49 -19.47 12.30
CA PRO A 892 72.10 -19.94 12.28
C PRO A 892 71.09 -18.96 12.89
N LYS A 893 71.51 -18.15 13.87
CA LYS A 893 70.64 -17.19 14.57
C LYS A 893 70.40 -15.93 13.75
N VAL A 894 71.42 -15.43 13.04
CA VAL A 894 71.29 -14.26 12.17
C VAL A 894 70.51 -14.62 10.92
N LEU A 895 70.84 -15.76 10.28
CA LEU A 895 70.07 -16.26 9.14
C LEU A 895 68.63 -16.60 9.54
N GLY A 896 68.41 -17.26 10.67
CA GLY A 896 67.06 -17.56 11.20
C GLY A 896 66.19 -16.31 11.36
N LYS A 897 66.73 -15.22 11.92
CA LYS A 897 66.01 -13.94 12.07
C LYS A 897 65.59 -13.33 10.74
N GLU A 898 66.43 -13.43 9.71
CA GLU A 898 66.10 -12.87 8.40
C GLU A 898 65.02 -13.70 7.67
N VAL A 899 64.96 -15.01 7.90
CA VAL A 899 63.82 -15.83 7.43
C VAL A 899 62.55 -15.57 8.24
N GLU A 900 62.62 -15.43 9.57
CA GLU A 900 61.48 -15.02 10.40
C GLU A 900 60.90 -13.66 9.95
N ARG A 901 61.79 -12.74 9.56
CA ARG A 901 61.42 -11.44 9.00
C ARG A 901 60.70 -11.58 7.66
N PHE A 902 61.25 -12.36 6.73
CA PHE A 902 60.59 -12.62 5.45
C PHE A 902 59.25 -13.35 5.63
N GLN A 903 59.15 -14.31 6.54
CA GLN A 903 57.89 -15.00 6.85
C GLN A 903 56.83 -14.00 7.32
N LYS A 904 57.21 -13.04 8.17
CA LYS A 904 56.32 -11.97 8.60
C LYS A 904 55.96 -11.01 7.45
N ASP A 905 56.92 -10.59 6.63
CA ASP A 905 56.67 -9.72 5.48
C ASP A 905 55.67 -10.39 4.50
N ALA A 906 55.84 -11.69 4.23
CA ALA A 906 54.94 -12.49 3.41
C ALA A 906 53.55 -12.68 4.06
N GLU A 907 53.49 -12.97 5.37
CA GLU A 907 52.23 -13.06 6.13
C GLU A 907 51.47 -11.73 6.10
N ASP A 908 52.16 -10.60 6.24
CA ASP A 908 51.55 -9.26 6.17
C ASP A 908 51.12 -8.88 4.74
N ILE A 909 51.83 -9.32 3.69
CA ILE A 909 51.40 -9.15 2.29
C ILE A 909 50.14 -9.97 2.00
N ILE A 910 50.15 -11.25 2.37
CA ILE A 910 49.02 -12.17 2.15
C ILE A 910 47.81 -11.74 2.98
N LYS A 911 47.99 -11.28 4.23
CA LYS A 911 46.89 -10.70 5.03
C LYS A 911 46.32 -9.42 4.44
N ARG A 912 47.14 -8.57 3.79
CA ARG A 912 46.62 -7.38 3.09
C ARG A 912 45.78 -7.78 1.89
N PHE A 913 46.31 -8.67 1.03
CA PHE A 913 45.56 -9.22 -0.10
C PHE A 913 44.28 -9.94 0.36
N GLU A 914 44.35 -10.81 1.38
CA GLU A 914 43.18 -11.44 1.99
C GLU A 914 42.21 -10.43 2.57
N SER A 915 42.67 -9.33 3.19
CA SER A 915 41.79 -8.30 3.73
C SER A 915 41.06 -7.54 2.63
N GLN A 916 41.76 -7.22 1.53
CA GLN A 916 41.17 -6.59 0.35
C GLN A 916 40.17 -7.56 -0.31
N ALA A 917 40.57 -8.81 -0.57
CA ALA A 917 39.69 -9.85 -1.07
C ALA A 917 38.48 -10.12 -0.14
N LYS A 918 38.66 -10.11 1.19
CA LYS A 918 37.56 -10.26 2.17
C LYS A 918 36.66 -9.05 2.24
N GLU A 919 37.17 -7.83 2.06
CA GLU A 919 36.35 -6.60 1.97
C GLU A 919 35.53 -6.59 0.67
N LEU A 920 36.11 -7.12 -0.42
CA LEU A 920 35.45 -7.32 -1.71
C LEU A 920 34.44 -8.49 -1.67
N THR A 921 34.71 -9.56 -0.90
CA THR A 921 33.75 -10.65 -0.62
C THR A 921 32.69 -10.24 0.42
N ALA A 922 32.94 -9.21 1.26
CA ALA A 922 31.97 -8.71 2.23
C ALA A 922 30.76 -8.01 1.58
N ILE A 923 30.88 -7.65 0.29
CA ILE A 923 29.77 -7.24 -0.56
C ILE A 923 28.78 -8.42 -0.79
N TYR A 924 29.26 -9.67 -0.71
CA TYR A 924 28.46 -10.91 -0.77
C TYR A 924 28.19 -11.55 0.61
N SER A 925 28.87 -11.15 1.70
CA SER A 925 28.82 -11.87 2.98
C SER A 925 27.55 -11.65 3.83
N LYS A 926 26.36 -11.86 3.25
CA LYS A 926 25.12 -12.18 3.99
C LYS A 926 24.83 -13.69 4.05
N LEU A 927 25.52 -14.50 3.24
CA LEU A 927 25.64 -15.95 3.48
C LEU A 927 26.82 -16.24 4.40
N GLY A 928 26.66 -17.25 5.26
CA GLY A 928 27.40 -17.34 6.52
C GLY A 928 28.38 -18.50 6.62
N ASN A 929 29.61 -18.18 6.98
CA ASN A 929 30.58 -19.04 7.67
C ASN A 929 30.99 -20.35 6.98
N THR A 930 31.81 -20.26 5.93
CA THR A 930 32.68 -21.40 5.55
C THR A 930 34.08 -21.01 5.04
N LYS A 931 35.10 -21.32 5.85
CA LYS A 931 36.40 -21.89 5.46
C LYS A 931 37.50 -21.11 4.71
N LEU A 932 37.42 -19.80 4.47
CA LEU A 932 38.63 -19.01 4.19
C LEU A 932 39.53 -18.76 5.43
N ASN A 933 39.09 -19.16 6.63
CA ASN A 933 39.85 -19.00 7.87
C ASN A 933 40.64 -20.25 8.31
N ASP A 934 40.63 -21.33 7.51
CA ASP A 934 41.15 -22.65 7.93
C ASP A 934 42.50 -23.06 7.31
N LYS A 935 42.98 -22.44 6.20
CA LYS A 935 44.18 -22.91 5.48
C LYS A 935 45.06 -21.85 4.78
N PHE A 936 45.59 -20.88 5.53
CA PHE A 936 46.95 -20.38 5.29
C PHE A 936 47.79 -20.52 6.56
N ASP A 937 47.83 -21.74 7.09
CA ASP A 937 48.77 -22.08 8.16
C ASP A 937 50.18 -22.05 7.55
N PHE A 938 50.98 -21.02 7.88
CA PHE A 938 52.35 -20.81 7.38
C PHE A 938 53.35 -21.80 8.00
N LYS A 939 53.05 -23.06 7.69
CA LYS A 939 53.18 -24.21 8.58
C LYS A 939 54.66 -24.70 8.63
N ILE A 940 55.09 -25.62 7.69
CA ILE A 940 56.43 -26.20 7.17
C ILE A 940 57.45 -27.23 7.92
N LYS A 941 57.15 -28.51 8.28
CA LYS A 941 57.70 -29.34 9.44
C LYS A 941 59.13 -29.95 9.37
N ILE A 942 59.84 -30.08 10.53
CA ILE A 942 61.07 -30.93 10.74
C ILE A 942 61.20 -31.51 12.18
N ASP A 943 61.59 -32.78 12.33
CA ASP A 943 61.76 -33.52 13.61
C ASP A 943 63.23 -33.90 13.94
N ASN A 944 63.52 -34.11 15.24
CA ASN A 944 64.87 -34.27 15.79
C ASN A 944 65.44 -35.71 15.79
N GLY A 945 66.64 -35.92 15.21
CA GLY A 945 67.56 -36.99 15.63
C GLY A 945 68.49 -37.60 14.58
N ILE A 946 69.80 -37.30 14.64
CA ILE A 946 70.87 -38.07 13.96
C ILE A 946 72.09 -38.21 14.88
N LYS A 947 72.68 -39.41 14.92
CA LYS A 947 73.99 -39.69 15.52
C LYS A 947 75.12 -39.39 14.52
N VAL A 948 75.94 -38.40 14.85
CA VAL A 948 77.41 -38.35 14.72
C VAL A 948 78.05 -39.27 13.65
N ALA A 949 78.01 -38.88 12.36
CA ALA A 949 79.03 -39.21 11.34
C ALA A 949 78.75 -38.57 9.96
N GLY A 950 79.49 -37.51 9.61
CA GLY A 950 79.74 -37.10 8.22
C GLY A 950 78.71 -36.15 7.56
N LEU A 951 79.17 -34.94 7.21
CA LEU A 951 78.45 -33.98 6.36
C LEU A 951 79.41 -32.90 5.80
N VAL A 952 79.65 -32.96 4.50
CA VAL A 952 79.61 -31.81 3.57
C VAL A 952 78.86 -32.34 2.34
N GLY A 953 77.56 -32.55 2.54
CA GLY A 953 76.70 -33.28 1.61
C GLY A 953 75.29 -33.35 2.18
N GLY A 954 74.54 -32.26 2.05
CA GLY A 954 73.28 -32.08 2.77
C GLY A 954 72.49 -30.87 2.28
N LEU A 955 72.20 -30.83 0.99
CA LEU A 955 71.35 -29.79 0.39
C LEU A 955 70.11 -30.35 -0.33
N ILE A 956 70.13 -31.58 -0.82
CA ILE A 956 68.97 -32.17 -1.53
C ILE A 956 68.42 -33.39 -0.77
N GLY A 957 67.18 -33.28 -0.28
CA GLY A 957 66.44 -34.34 0.43
C GLY A 957 65.08 -33.87 0.97
N LEU A 958 64.08 -33.70 0.09
CA LEU A 958 62.71 -33.31 0.47
C LEU A 958 61.87 -34.49 0.98
N ALA A 959 61.17 -34.32 2.11
CA ALA A 959 60.08 -35.22 2.53
C ALA A 959 59.05 -34.57 3.52
N MET A 960 58.09 -33.82 2.98
CA MET A 960 56.66 -33.81 3.35
C MET A 960 56.21 -33.74 4.83
N ALA A 961 55.90 -32.54 5.36
CA ALA A 961 54.72 -32.18 6.20
C ALA A 961 54.79 -30.69 6.66
N PRO A 962 53.74 -30.03 7.19
CA PRO A 962 53.80 -28.64 7.69
C PRO A 962 54.10 -28.51 9.22
N PHE A 963 55.00 -27.58 9.67
CA PHE A 963 55.32 -27.23 11.08
C PHE A 963 54.01 -26.76 11.68
N THR A 964 53.97 -26.53 12.99
CA THR A 964 52.98 -25.57 13.49
C THR A 964 53.56 -24.59 14.52
N GLY A 965 54.41 -23.68 14.04
CA GLY A 965 54.73 -22.41 14.72
C GLY A 965 55.84 -22.49 15.77
N GLY A 966 56.76 -21.52 15.69
CA GLY A 966 57.86 -21.35 16.65
C GLY A 966 59.11 -22.17 16.34
N ALA A 967 60.19 -21.47 15.98
CA ALA A 967 61.58 -21.95 16.01
C ALA A 967 61.88 -23.31 15.33
N SER A 968 62.00 -23.34 14.00
CA SER A 968 62.83 -24.35 13.32
C SER A 968 63.18 -23.95 11.88
N LEU A 969 64.46 -23.70 11.61
CA LEU A 969 65.07 -23.86 10.28
C LEU A 969 66.48 -24.48 10.38
N TRP A 970 66.87 -24.89 11.60
CA TRP A 970 68.21 -25.31 11.95
C TRP A 970 68.15 -26.43 13.00
N LEU A 971 67.88 -27.64 12.54
CA LEU A 971 68.12 -28.96 13.15
C LEU A 971 67.84 -29.93 11.98
N VAL A 972 68.71 -30.89 11.65
CA VAL A 972 69.33 -31.89 12.53
C VAL A 972 70.71 -32.31 12.00
N GLY A 973 71.61 -32.73 12.90
CA GLY A 973 72.47 -33.89 12.60
C GLY A 973 73.92 -33.66 12.19
N ALA A 974 74.75 -33.25 13.15
CA ALA A 974 76.15 -33.67 13.30
C ALA A 974 76.99 -33.94 12.02
N SER A 975 77.32 -32.90 11.25
CA SER A 975 78.69 -32.32 11.23
C SER A 975 78.83 -31.23 10.17
N ALA A 976 79.39 -30.07 10.50
CA ALA A 976 79.80 -29.04 9.51
C ALA A 976 80.74 -28.04 10.17
N LEU A 977 81.89 -28.52 10.65
CA LEU A 977 82.97 -27.70 11.20
C LEU A 977 84.35 -28.29 10.87
N THR A 978 84.44 -28.99 9.73
CA THR A 978 85.63 -29.72 9.27
C THR A 978 86.58 -28.89 8.41
N VAL A 979 86.14 -27.74 7.88
CA VAL A 979 86.94 -26.79 7.06
C VAL A 979 88.10 -26.14 7.83
N LEU A 980 88.16 -26.29 9.15
CA LEU A 980 89.24 -25.75 10.00
C LEU A 980 90.24 -26.79 10.50
N VAL A 981 89.97 -28.09 10.33
CA VAL A 981 90.99 -29.13 10.58
C VAL A 981 92.07 -29.10 9.49
N SER A 982 91.70 -28.76 8.25
CA SER A 982 92.63 -28.39 7.18
C SER A 982 93.44 -27.13 7.51
N PHE A 983 92.84 -26.12 8.13
CA PHE A 983 93.55 -24.89 8.54
C PHE A 983 94.60 -25.16 9.62
N ALA A 984 94.25 -25.93 10.66
CA ALA A 984 95.22 -26.37 11.67
C ALA A 984 96.38 -27.17 11.03
N LYS A 985 96.10 -28.08 10.09
CA LYS A 985 97.14 -28.83 9.35
C LYS A 985 97.99 -27.97 8.42
N ALA A 986 97.37 -27.01 7.71
CA ALA A 986 98.07 -26.11 6.78
C ALA A 986 99.03 -25.17 7.53
N LEU A 987 98.59 -24.64 8.67
CA LEU A 987 99.44 -23.85 9.56
C LEU A 987 100.55 -24.70 10.20
N TRP A 988 100.26 -25.94 10.62
CA TRP A 988 101.27 -26.85 11.18
C TRP A 988 102.44 -27.13 10.22
N GLY A 989 102.20 -27.21 8.91
CA GLY A 989 103.24 -27.42 7.90
C GLY A 989 104.17 -26.22 7.66
N ALA A 990 103.76 -25.01 8.06
CA ALA A 990 104.51 -23.77 7.84
C ALA A 990 105.36 -23.32 9.04
N PHE A 991 105.28 -24.01 10.19
CA PHE A 991 105.92 -23.60 11.45
C PHE A 991 106.88 -24.63 12.04
N SER A 992 107.48 -25.49 11.21
CA SER A 992 108.61 -26.34 11.61
C SER A 992 109.94 -25.73 11.14
N THR A 993 110.91 -25.63 12.07
CA THR A 993 112.25 -24.97 11.96
C THR A 993 112.28 -23.44 12.16
N ASP A 994 113.35 -22.95 12.79
CA ASP A 994 113.46 -21.62 13.42
C ASP A 994 113.24 -20.45 12.44
N TYR A 995 112.26 -19.58 12.70
CA TYR A 995 111.93 -18.46 11.81
C TYR A 995 111.38 -17.19 12.47
N LYS A 996 111.60 -16.04 11.83
CA LYS A 996 111.30 -14.68 12.34
C LYS A 996 109.82 -14.24 12.19
N LYS A 997 109.36 -13.41 13.13
CA LYS A 997 107.98 -12.89 13.31
C LYS A 997 107.24 -12.37 12.06
N SER A 998 107.94 -11.83 11.04
CA SER A 998 107.28 -11.25 9.86
C SER A 998 106.68 -12.29 8.90
N GLN A 999 107.28 -13.49 8.77
CA GLN A 999 106.69 -14.54 7.91
C GLN A 999 105.52 -15.26 8.60
N GLN A 1000 105.47 -15.29 9.93
CA GLN A 1000 104.35 -15.85 10.67
C GLN A 1000 103.05 -15.07 10.41
N ARG A 1001 103.14 -13.74 10.33
CA ARG A 1001 102.02 -12.87 9.92
C ARG A 1001 101.57 -13.18 8.47
N LYS A 1002 102.51 -13.18 7.52
CA LYS A 1002 102.19 -13.46 6.10
C LYS A 1002 101.53 -14.82 5.87
N SER A 1003 102.05 -15.90 6.47
CA SER A 1003 101.48 -17.24 6.37
C SER A 1003 100.08 -17.34 7.02
N THR A 1004 99.87 -16.63 8.13
CA THR A 1004 98.53 -16.54 8.77
C THR A 1004 97.54 -15.88 7.82
N ASP A 1005 97.90 -14.76 7.18
CA ASP A 1005 97.01 -14.04 6.26
C ASP A 1005 96.66 -14.83 4.99
N GLU A 1006 97.64 -15.50 4.36
CA GLU A 1006 97.41 -16.30 3.15
C GLU A 1006 96.51 -17.52 3.42
N ASN A 1007 96.74 -18.23 4.52
CA ASN A 1007 95.91 -19.38 4.88
C ASN A 1007 94.50 -18.96 5.34
N LEU A 1008 94.39 -17.87 6.10
CA LEU A 1008 93.11 -17.39 6.62
C LEU A 1008 92.20 -16.89 5.50
N ARG A 1009 92.78 -16.27 4.46
CA ARG A 1009 92.07 -15.90 3.24
C ARG A 1009 91.46 -17.11 2.54
N ASN A 1010 92.21 -18.19 2.34
CA ASN A 1010 91.71 -19.42 1.71
C ASN A 1010 90.54 -20.05 2.51
N VAL A 1011 90.61 -20.03 3.84
CA VAL A 1011 89.49 -20.45 4.71
C VAL A 1011 88.28 -19.53 4.58
N THR A 1012 88.49 -18.21 4.52
CA THR A 1012 87.42 -17.22 4.34
C THR A 1012 86.72 -17.40 2.98
N GLU A 1013 87.50 -17.72 1.93
CA GLU A 1013 86.99 -18.06 0.60
C GLU A 1013 86.18 -19.38 0.64
N GLN A 1014 86.69 -20.46 1.24
CA GLN A 1014 85.96 -21.74 1.39
C GLN A 1014 84.66 -21.62 2.22
N LEU A 1015 84.65 -20.79 3.27
CA LEU A 1015 83.44 -20.51 4.06
C LEU A 1015 82.42 -19.69 3.26
N ARG A 1016 82.88 -18.74 2.43
CA ARG A 1016 82.03 -17.93 1.55
C ARG A 1016 81.41 -18.78 0.44
N ASP A 1017 82.20 -19.67 -0.17
CA ASP A 1017 81.71 -20.62 -1.18
C ASP A 1017 80.68 -21.59 -0.57
N SER A 1018 80.95 -22.13 0.62
CA SER A 1018 80.01 -23.02 1.34
C SER A 1018 78.70 -22.33 1.71
N LEU A 1019 78.75 -21.05 2.12
CA LEU A 1019 77.56 -20.23 2.36
C LEU A 1019 76.77 -20.01 1.06
N ARG A 1020 77.48 -19.69 -0.03
CA ARG A 1020 76.87 -19.43 -1.34
C ARG A 1020 76.18 -20.67 -1.90
N ASP A 1021 76.84 -21.81 -1.92
CA ASP A 1021 76.27 -23.08 -2.39
C ASP A 1021 75.03 -23.46 -1.58
N GLY A 1022 75.06 -23.23 -0.25
CA GLY A 1022 73.91 -23.45 0.63
C GLY A 1022 72.71 -22.54 0.33
N LEU A 1023 72.96 -21.30 -0.07
CA LEU A 1023 71.91 -20.37 -0.49
C LEU A 1023 71.40 -20.68 -1.90
N ASP A 1024 72.27 -21.01 -2.85
CA ASP A 1024 71.91 -21.28 -4.24
C ASP A 1024 71.08 -22.58 -4.41
N ASP A 1025 71.11 -23.52 -3.45
CA ASP A 1025 70.18 -24.66 -3.39
C ASP A 1025 68.88 -24.39 -2.59
N ALA A 1026 68.95 -23.63 -1.50
CA ALA A 1026 67.79 -23.36 -0.65
C ALA A 1026 66.80 -22.36 -1.27
N LEU A 1027 67.31 -21.32 -1.93
CA LEU A 1027 66.50 -20.25 -2.49
C LEU A 1027 65.55 -20.70 -3.62
N PRO A 1028 65.94 -21.55 -4.60
CA PRO A 1028 65.01 -22.05 -5.61
C PRO A 1028 63.79 -22.78 -5.04
N LYS A 1029 63.95 -23.49 -3.91
CA LYS A 1029 62.84 -24.20 -3.23
C LYS A 1029 61.85 -23.22 -2.59
N MET A 1030 62.34 -22.13 -2.01
CA MET A 1030 61.49 -21.04 -1.53
C MET A 1030 60.76 -20.33 -2.68
N GLN A 1031 61.45 -20.11 -3.81
CA GLN A 1031 60.86 -19.52 -5.02
C GLN A 1031 59.72 -20.38 -5.60
N GLN A 1032 59.82 -21.71 -5.53
CA GLN A 1032 58.75 -22.62 -5.93
C GLN A 1032 57.48 -22.46 -5.05
N ILE A 1033 57.65 -22.29 -3.73
CA ILE A 1033 56.53 -22.05 -2.80
C ILE A 1033 55.90 -20.68 -3.05
N ILE A 1034 56.72 -19.65 -3.31
CA ILE A 1034 56.23 -18.32 -3.70
C ILE A 1034 55.39 -18.41 -4.97
N SER A 1035 55.84 -19.13 -6.00
CA SER A 1035 55.07 -19.29 -7.24
C SER A 1035 53.72 -19.99 -7.03
N GLN A 1036 53.62 -20.93 -6.09
CA GLN A 1036 52.33 -21.55 -5.70
C GLN A 1036 51.39 -20.55 -5.01
N ILE A 1037 51.94 -19.66 -4.17
CA ILE A 1037 51.19 -18.57 -3.54
C ILE A 1037 50.73 -17.55 -4.61
N GLU A 1038 51.60 -17.18 -5.55
CA GLU A 1038 51.26 -16.30 -6.67
C GLU A 1038 50.14 -16.88 -7.54
N GLN A 1039 50.10 -18.19 -7.78
CA GLN A 1039 49.01 -18.86 -8.50
C GLN A 1039 47.68 -18.81 -7.71
N ALA A 1040 47.73 -19.03 -6.39
CA ALA A 1040 46.54 -18.95 -5.53
C ALA A 1040 45.97 -17.52 -5.42
N ILE A 1041 46.83 -16.50 -5.50
CA ILE A 1041 46.45 -15.07 -5.55
C ILE A 1041 45.72 -14.71 -6.87
N GLU A 1042 46.02 -15.39 -7.97
CA GLU A 1042 45.55 -15.04 -9.32
C GLU A 1042 44.17 -15.61 -9.69
N ALA A 1043 43.76 -16.70 -9.03
CA ALA A 1043 42.53 -17.44 -9.37
C ALA A 1043 41.22 -16.61 -9.20
N PRO A 1044 41.02 -15.82 -8.14
CA PRO A 1044 39.77 -15.07 -7.94
C PRO A 1044 39.52 -14.01 -9.03
N ALA A 1045 40.56 -13.31 -9.48
CA ALA A 1045 40.45 -12.27 -10.50
C ALA A 1045 40.01 -12.83 -11.87
N LYS A 1046 40.63 -13.94 -12.30
CA LYS A 1046 40.28 -14.63 -13.57
C LYS A 1046 38.86 -15.19 -13.57
N GLN A 1047 38.38 -15.67 -12.42
CA GLN A 1047 37.01 -16.18 -12.28
C GLN A 1047 35.97 -15.06 -12.29
N ALA A 1048 36.23 -13.93 -11.62
CA ALA A 1048 35.38 -12.74 -11.67
C ALA A 1048 35.23 -12.20 -13.10
N ALA A 1049 36.33 -12.08 -13.86
CA ALA A 1049 36.32 -11.61 -15.24
C ALA A 1049 35.43 -12.45 -16.16
N THR A 1050 35.40 -13.77 -15.95
CA THR A 1050 34.57 -14.72 -16.72
C THR A 1050 33.08 -14.48 -16.48
N GLN A 1051 32.67 -14.19 -15.23
CA GLN A 1051 31.28 -13.88 -14.88
C GLN A 1051 30.83 -12.52 -15.46
N VAL A 1052 31.72 -11.52 -15.45
CA VAL A 1052 31.48 -10.21 -16.08
C VAL A 1052 31.22 -10.36 -17.57
N GLN A 1053 31.96 -11.23 -18.26
CA GLN A 1053 31.78 -11.49 -19.68
C GLN A 1053 30.43 -12.17 -19.99
N ALA A 1054 30.01 -13.15 -19.17
CA ALA A 1054 28.71 -13.81 -19.31
C ALA A 1054 27.54 -12.83 -19.11
N LEU A 1055 27.61 -11.96 -18.09
CA LEU A 1055 26.61 -10.92 -17.86
C LEU A 1055 26.59 -9.86 -18.97
N ALA A 1056 27.74 -9.50 -19.54
CA ALA A 1056 27.82 -8.58 -20.68
C ALA A 1056 27.13 -9.14 -21.92
N GLN A 1057 27.34 -10.43 -22.24
CA GLN A 1057 26.67 -11.10 -23.35
C GLN A 1057 25.15 -11.16 -23.13
N SER A 1058 24.74 -11.47 -21.89
CA SER A 1058 23.33 -11.51 -21.46
C SER A 1058 22.62 -10.15 -21.62
N GLY A 1059 23.26 -9.06 -21.18
CA GLY A 1059 22.71 -7.69 -21.33
C GLY A 1059 22.54 -7.28 -22.80
N ASN A 1060 23.51 -7.63 -23.65
CA ASN A 1060 23.44 -7.37 -25.09
C ASN A 1060 22.29 -8.16 -25.77
N GLN A 1061 22.03 -9.41 -25.36
CA GLN A 1061 20.91 -10.22 -25.87
C GLN A 1061 19.55 -9.63 -25.48
N LEU A 1062 19.37 -9.22 -24.22
CA LEU A 1062 18.13 -8.57 -23.77
C LEU A 1062 17.89 -7.22 -24.47
N GLN A 1063 18.96 -6.44 -24.72
CA GLN A 1063 18.86 -5.21 -25.49
C GLN A 1063 18.48 -5.47 -26.97
N ALA A 1064 19.03 -6.52 -27.59
CA ALA A 1064 18.62 -6.94 -28.93
C ALA A 1064 17.14 -7.39 -28.96
N LEU A 1065 16.67 -8.08 -27.93
CA LEU A 1065 15.26 -8.47 -27.78
C LEU A 1065 14.34 -7.24 -27.62
N SER A 1066 14.73 -6.26 -26.81
CA SER A 1066 14.01 -4.96 -26.69
C SER A 1066 13.88 -4.26 -28.05
N HIS A 1067 14.95 -4.25 -28.86
CA HIS A 1067 14.89 -3.73 -30.22
C HIS A 1067 13.96 -4.55 -31.15
N GLN A 1068 13.92 -5.88 -31.01
CA GLN A 1068 12.99 -6.72 -31.78
C GLN A 1068 11.53 -6.44 -31.41
N ILE A 1069 11.20 -6.38 -30.11
CA ILE A 1069 9.85 -6.02 -29.61
C ILE A 1069 9.45 -4.62 -30.09
N HIS A 1070 10.35 -3.64 -30.00
CA HIS A 1070 10.10 -2.29 -30.49
C HIS A 1070 9.80 -2.23 -32.00
N ASN A 1071 10.50 -3.02 -32.80
CA ASN A 1071 10.29 -3.08 -34.24
C ASN A 1071 9.04 -3.87 -34.63
N ALA A 1072 8.64 -4.87 -33.83
CA ALA A 1072 7.38 -5.59 -34.01
C ALA A 1072 6.17 -4.71 -33.67
N GLY A 1073 6.20 -3.96 -32.55
CA GLY A 1073 5.16 -2.98 -32.18
C GLY A 1073 5.07 -1.71 -33.05
N LYS A 1074 5.90 -1.63 -34.11
CA LYS A 1074 5.88 -0.60 -35.14
C LYS A 1074 5.24 -1.06 -36.47
N ARG A 1075 5.08 -2.37 -36.66
CA ARG A 1075 4.36 -2.95 -37.80
C ARG A 1075 2.85 -2.86 -37.57
#